data_AF-A0A2A2R6C2-F1
#
_entry.id   AF-A0A2A2R6C2-F1
#
_cell.length_a   1.000
_cell.length_b   1.000
_cell.length_c   1.000
_cell.angle_alpha   90.00
_cell.angle_beta   90.00
_cell.angle_gamma   90.00
#
_symmetry.space_group_name_H-M   'P 1'
#
loop_
_entity.id
_entity.type
_entity.pdbx_description
1 polymer ?
#
loop_
_entity_poly.entity_id
_entity_poly.type
_entity_poly.pdbx_seq_one_letter_code
_entity_poly.pdbx_strand_id
1 'polypeptide(L)'
;MWLYLCLLFPLTVARATVGGPVQVGYLVDYHFAHLDGDWDTTGVQGKISDWDVDSRAGTIGFAYWNYLTLTDSSATGGIEMWKSFLPQGTGTISVEFKFMLPAKVDGMVWSVNADRTSPLLKFLTSGGNFGYENSSGAFVALITNYTAGQAYTVHADISLPNVSATVFIDGVQKAIGSTVFRSTTLTQAAQFYVGTPVTATGVENLYYLTITKGYKLYERFTNARAGVVPDNWTATTAGGTSAAQLAHGSNPKDMLSFKLEDTSVTAAATLGRSFATSSSKLVWEFKFMLPVKVDGVTTQLRNGSTTALTFTTSGGALAYLNSGGTAVSLWPNYKANVWYIVRVIANPATQKADIYINGKLKGSQVAFATSATTLDNVLFSSSTAGAGTLWADDIYVYDFQPDAADYVPAVQTVTSRGYKVGMQSFFAGWRDGHHCGWDWIYRYPNHDPYIGFFDNGKPEAMDWQLKWMADSGVNFFLDCWYRNNDGPSMKEPLFEYTDGPLHNAYFYAKYSDKVKFAIADYSLAACTASDFSTYILPYWIEYYFKDSRYYVIPGATKGYPVISIGCATSWINLANNAMKNSITALRAALVAEGFDGVVVLASYSGSDKAVMDNLYNAGIDYCYAYWGGNVIGTTQSRLIAQRDAGSELMPIANAGQGQSGEAWDVVFSGAAYTTLTNFGSMSAWMRDTFLPSTTLSGLLSSSMVMYDNWNEYGEGHYICPTNLAGFGYLDGIRTAYTTGSVTYTKPNAAQKARFNVLYTRGWEGRIWAFDSLYADTEGWTGNSQVSGLTQNKGFLEGSITGTDPCLFSRDGYAIDASLYKVIKVRLKNATAGTSAKVFFLTTTDGTYSESKGKDFPLVVNDTGYTEYTLDMSTVATWTGTIRQLRLDPVNVGAVSGMTFSIDYIKVVSDGRSWEFGSLDAGTEGWTANFQTSGVVQNNGCLEGAITGTDPSILSADNCNINASLYKKIKVKLKNATTGTAAKFYFITNADGSYSETKAKNFAITANDTGYTEYTLDMSAVATWTGVIRRFRFDPVDTGATAGTTFSIDYIRVVP
;
A
#
# COMPACT_ATOMS: atom_id res chain seq x y z
N MET A 1 26.21 -22.14 -26.65
CA MET A 1 27.26 -21.85 -25.66
C MET A 1 27.28 -20.34 -25.45
N TRP A 2 26.78 -19.88 -24.29
CA TRP A 2 27.06 -18.62 -23.57
C TRP A 2 26.93 -17.28 -24.35
N LEU A 3 25.83 -16.54 -24.12
CA LEU A 3 25.68 -15.40 -23.19
C LEU A 3 26.40 -14.12 -23.67
N TYR A 4 25.65 -13.03 -23.93
CA TYR A 4 25.70 -11.82 -23.11
C TYR A 4 24.46 -10.94 -23.34
N LEU A 5 23.87 -10.57 -22.21
CA LEU A 5 22.58 -9.92 -21.99
C LEU A 5 22.76 -8.39 -22.11
N CYS A 6 21.90 -7.72 -22.88
CA CYS A 6 21.75 -6.27 -22.84
C CYS A 6 20.91 -5.88 -21.61
N LEU A 7 21.48 -5.10 -20.69
CA LEU A 7 20.79 -4.47 -19.57
C LEU A 7 20.49 -3.01 -19.94
N LEU A 8 19.21 -2.71 -20.18
CA LEU A 8 18.64 -1.36 -20.19
C LEU A 8 18.24 -1.02 -18.74
N PHE A 9 18.75 0.07 -18.18
CA PHE A 9 18.31 0.62 -16.89
C PHE A 9 17.48 1.90 -17.11
N PRO A 10 16.25 2.02 -16.57
CA PRO A 10 15.57 3.30 -16.45
C PRO A 10 15.85 3.98 -15.10
N LEU A 11 15.50 5.25 -15.04
CA LEU A 11 15.65 6.15 -13.90
C LEU A 11 14.38 6.28 -13.08
N THR A 12 14.54 6.47 -11.78
CA THR A 12 13.49 6.87 -10.84
C THR A 12 14.13 7.13 -9.47
N VAL A 13 13.45 7.94 -8.66
CA VAL A 13 13.48 8.01 -7.18
C VAL A 13 14.06 6.72 -6.59
N ALA A 14 14.94 6.78 -5.58
CA ALA A 14 15.69 5.63 -5.04
C ALA A 14 14.89 4.32 -4.92
N ARG A 15 13.58 4.42 -4.67
CA ARG A 15 12.63 3.31 -4.72
C ARG A 15 12.39 2.68 -6.10
N ALA A 16 12.17 3.40 -7.19
CA ALA A 16 11.87 2.76 -8.48
C ALA A 16 13.12 2.28 -9.24
N THR A 17 14.33 2.67 -8.82
CA THR A 17 15.58 1.95 -9.14
C THR A 17 15.70 0.59 -8.46
N VAL A 18 14.96 0.39 -7.38
CA VAL A 18 15.14 -0.72 -6.45
C VAL A 18 13.96 -1.71 -6.59
N GLY A 19 12.71 -1.26 -6.71
CA GLY A 19 11.53 -2.11 -6.95
C GLY A 19 10.94 -2.09 -8.38
N GLY A 20 11.42 -1.20 -9.26
CA GLY A 20 10.83 -0.93 -10.57
C GLY A 20 9.54 -0.07 -10.52
N PRO A 21 9.09 0.53 -11.64
CA PRO A 21 7.82 1.25 -11.67
C PRO A 21 6.64 0.27 -11.56
N VAL A 22 5.58 0.68 -10.84
CA VAL A 22 4.32 -0.07 -10.77
C VAL A 22 3.79 -0.28 -12.18
N GLN A 23 3.81 -1.53 -12.65
CA GLN A 23 3.30 -1.89 -13.96
C GLN A 23 1.78 -1.99 -13.95
N VAL A 24 1.23 -2.64 -12.91
CA VAL A 24 -0.19 -2.80 -12.66
C VAL A 24 -0.45 -2.69 -11.15
N GLY A 25 -1.47 -1.94 -10.76
CA GLY A 25 -1.96 -1.90 -9.39
C GLY A 25 -2.41 -0.51 -8.93
N TYR A 26 -2.64 -0.42 -7.62
CA TYR A 26 -2.97 0.83 -6.93
C TYR A 26 -1.72 1.67 -6.70
N LEU A 27 -1.86 2.98 -6.89
CA LEU A 27 -0.92 4.03 -6.50
C LEU A 27 -1.42 4.76 -5.26
N VAL A 28 -2.75 4.89 -5.12
CA VAL A 28 -3.47 5.38 -3.95
C VAL A 28 -4.77 4.58 -3.82
N ASP A 29 -5.17 4.25 -2.60
CA ASP A 29 -6.47 3.62 -2.33
C ASP A 29 -6.93 3.98 -0.91
N TYR A 30 -7.60 5.12 -0.77
CA TYR A 30 -7.96 5.72 0.51
C TYR A 30 -9.48 5.87 0.61
N HIS A 31 -10.12 5.38 1.68
CA HIS A 31 -11.59 5.37 1.80
C HIS A 31 -12.13 6.13 3.01
N PHE A 32 -11.27 6.79 3.80
CA PHE A 32 -11.61 7.69 4.92
C PHE A 32 -12.63 7.13 5.94
N ALA A 33 -12.90 5.83 5.93
CA ALA A 33 -13.91 5.19 6.78
C ALA A 33 -13.43 4.99 8.21
N HIS A 34 -12.12 5.02 8.43
CA HIS A 34 -11.50 4.80 9.73
C HIS A 34 -10.21 5.59 9.85
N LEU A 35 -10.22 6.67 10.64
CA LEU A 35 -9.04 7.52 10.88
C LEU A 35 -8.50 7.38 12.30
N ASP A 36 -9.21 6.66 13.17
CA ASP A 36 -8.88 6.59 14.60
C ASP A 36 -8.08 5.36 14.93
N GLY A 37 -6.99 5.54 15.67
CA GLY A 37 -6.25 4.44 16.32
C GLY A 37 -6.86 4.01 17.65
N ASP A 38 -8.21 4.03 17.78
CA ASP A 38 -9.03 3.76 18.99
C ASP A 38 -9.67 5.02 19.65
N TRP A 39 -10.65 5.62 18.96
CA TRP A 39 -11.45 6.75 19.47
C TRP A 39 -12.28 6.41 20.70
N ASP A 40 -12.78 5.17 20.78
CA ASP A 40 -13.67 4.72 21.85
C ASP A 40 -13.01 4.79 23.24
N THR A 41 -11.68 4.81 23.29
CA THR A 41 -10.91 4.90 24.54
C THR A 41 -10.28 6.27 24.80
N THR A 42 -9.97 7.06 23.77
CA THR A 42 -9.18 8.31 23.91
C THR A 42 -9.97 9.61 23.68
N GLY A 43 -11.02 9.59 22.87
CA GLY A 43 -11.78 10.81 22.49
C GLY A 43 -10.98 11.84 21.69
N VAL A 44 -9.83 11.47 21.10
CA VAL A 44 -8.95 12.35 20.31
C VAL A 44 -9.12 12.03 18.82
N GLN A 45 -9.30 13.06 17.97
CA GLN A 45 -9.37 12.90 16.51
C GLN A 45 -8.07 12.29 15.97
N GLY A 46 -8.16 11.25 15.12
CA GLY A 46 -6.99 10.48 14.68
C GLY A 46 -6.06 11.14 13.63
N LYS A 47 -5.33 10.32 12.86
CA LYS A 47 -4.37 10.76 11.83
C LYS A 47 -4.88 10.39 10.44
N ILE A 48 -4.59 11.23 9.46
CA ILE A 48 -4.80 10.88 8.04
C ILE A 48 -3.46 10.36 7.52
N SER A 49 -3.25 9.05 7.67
CA SER A 49 -1.99 8.38 7.36
C SER A 49 -1.45 8.77 5.98
N ASP A 50 -0.19 9.21 5.92
CA ASP A 50 0.55 9.52 4.69
C ASP A 50 0.01 10.71 3.85
N TRP A 51 -0.85 11.54 4.44
CA TRP A 51 -1.24 12.83 3.89
C TRP A 51 -0.48 13.96 4.56
N ASP A 52 0.02 14.91 3.74
CA ASP A 52 0.50 16.18 4.25
C ASP A 52 -0.71 17.13 4.39
N VAL A 53 -0.84 17.83 5.52
CA VAL A 53 -2.06 18.57 5.90
C VAL A 53 -1.72 19.94 6.46
N ASP A 54 -2.27 21.00 5.85
CA ASP A 54 -2.38 22.33 6.48
C ASP A 54 -3.84 22.60 6.82
N SER A 55 -4.17 22.56 8.11
CA SER A 55 -5.54 22.77 8.60
C SER A 55 -5.73 24.11 9.32
N ARG A 56 -4.79 25.06 9.18
CA ARG A 56 -4.84 26.35 9.90
C ARG A 56 -6.12 27.13 9.69
N ALA A 57 -6.69 27.05 8.48
CA ALA A 57 -7.95 27.69 8.09
C ALA A 57 -9.22 27.12 8.75
N GLY A 58 -9.16 25.92 9.34
CA GLY A 58 -10.37 25.29 9.89
C GLY A 58 -10.11 24.02 10.69
N THR A 59 -10.99 23.03 10.50
CA THR A 59 -10.94 21.72 11.16
C THR A 59 -11.21 20.61 10.18
N ILE A 60 -10.58 19.46 10.40
CA ILE A 60 -10.84 18.23 9.66
C ILE A 60 -11.52 17.24 10.62
N GLY A 61 -12.67 16.73 10.23
CA GLY A 61 -13.38 15.68 10.94
C GLY A 61 -13.58 14.46 10.05
N PHE A 62 -14.19 13.42 10.59
CA PHE A 62 -14.62 12.27 9.80
C PHE A 62 -15.94 11.73 10.36
N ALA A 63 -16.70 11.08 9.51
CA ALA A 63 -17.82 10.25 9.90
C ALA A 63 -17.36 8.80 9.78
N TYR A 64 -17.38 8.08 10.91
CA TYR A 64 -17.03 6.66 10.95
C TYR A 64 -17.77 5.91 9.83
N TRP A 65 -17.02 5.13 9.06
CA TRP A 65 -17.56 4.35 7.97
C TRP A 65 -18.24 5.14 6.85
N ASN A 66 -17.80 6.38 6.60
CA ASN A 66 -18.45 7.20 5.59
C ASN A 66 -17.49 8.10 4.81
N TYR A 67 -17.04 9.20 5.42
CA TYR A 67 -16.29 10.25 4.71
C TYR A 67 -15.45 11.11 5.65
N LEU A 68 -14.42 11.75 5.09
CA LEU A 68 -13.72 12.88 5.68
C LEU A 68 -14.55 14.16 5.52
N THR A 69 -14.52 15.07 6.49
CA THR A 69 -15.15 16.39 6.42
C THR A 69 -14.09 17.47 6.56
N LEU A 70 -13.94 18.34 5.57
CA LEU A 70 -13.16 19.57 5.66
C LEU A 70 -14.10 20.72 6.00
N THR A 71 -13.92 21.37 7.14
CA THR A 71 -14.71 22.54 7.54
C THR A 71 -13.81 23.77 7.63
N ASP A 72 -13.86 24.59 6.59
CA ASP A 72 -13.12 25.84 6.50
C ASP A 72 -13.88 26.96 7.23
N SER A 73 -13.16 27.67 8.09
CA SER A 73 -13.67 28.76 8.92
C SER A 73 -12.95 30.09 8.68
N SER A 74 -12.05 30.13 7.69
CA SER A 74 -11.23 31.27 7.33
C SER A 74 -11.72 31.90 6.02
N ALA A 75 -11.61 33.22 5.93
CA ALA A 75 -11.90 33.97 4.70
C ALA A 75 -10.63 34.46 3.99
N THR A 76 -9.45 34.07 4.50
CA THR A 76 -8.14 34.57 4.06
C THR A 76 -7.12 33.45 3.80
N GLY A 77 -7.57 32.20 3.77
CA GLY A 77 -6.77 30.99 3.61
C GLY A 77 -7.68 29.78 3.67
N GLY A 78 -7.29 28.70 2.99
CA GLY A 78 -8.04 27.44 2.96
C GLY A 78 -7.31 26.30 3.68
N ILE A 79 -8.03 25.22 3.96
CA ILE A 79 -7.47 23.93 4.35
C ILE A 79 -6.85 23.30 3.09
N GLU A 80 -5.67 22.75 3.22
CA GLU A 80 -4.94 22.12 2.12
C GLU A 80 -4.46 20.72 2.51
N MET A 81 -4.60 19.76 1.60
CA MET A 81 -4.16 18.38 1.80
C MET A 81 -3.49 17.84 0.55
N TRP A 82 -2.40 17.08 0.73
CA TRP A 82 -1.67 16.43 -0.36
C TRP A 82 -1.42 14.96 -0.08
N LYS A 83 -1.79 14.10 -1.04
CA LYS A 83 -1.39 12.69 -1.07
C LYS A 83 -0.34 12.48 -2.14
N SER A 84 0.88 12.20 -1.71
CA SER A 84 1.93 11.75 -2.61
C SER A 84 1.66 10.31 -3.07
N PHE A 85 2.09 9.98 -4.27
CA PHE A 85 2.13 8.62 -4.80
C PHE A 85 3.35 8.45 -5.72
N LEU A 86 3.66 7.22 -6.10
CA LEU A 86 4.84 6.95 -6.93
C LEU A 86 4.73 7.74 -8.24
N PRO A 87 5.73 8.55 -8.63
CA PRO A 87 5.64 9.34 -9.85
C PRO A 87 5.39 8.48 -11.09
N GLN A 88 4.47 8.92 -11.94
CA GLN A 88 4.06 8.25 -13.16
C GLN A 88 4.26 9.18 -14.34
N GLY A 89 5.13 8.79 -15.28
CA GLY A 89 5.37 9.51 -16.53
C GLY A 89 4.95 8.76 -17.80
N THR A 90 4.38 7.55 -17.65
CA THR A 90 4.08 6.66 -18.78
C THR A 90 2.73 5.98 -18.62
N GLY A 91 2.11 5.66 -19.77
CA GLY A 91 0.83 4.96 -19.83
C GLY A 91 -0.35 5.80 -19.39
N THR A 92 -1.41 5.12 -18.96
CA THR A 92 -2.62 5.75 -18.42
C THR A 92 -2.74 5.45 -16.93
N ILE A 93 -3.09 6.46 -16.15
CA ILE A 93 -3.56 6.29 -14.78
C ILE A 93 -5.07 6.55 -14.72
N SER A 94 -5.79 5.83 -13.88
CA SER A 94 -7.20 6.10 -13.58
C SER A 94 -7.28 6.73 -12.19
N VAL A 95 -7.98 7.85 -12.08
CA VAL A 95 -8.18 8.61 -10.84
C VAL A 95 -9.67 8.67 -10.55
N GLU A 96 -10.09 8.16 -9.40
CA GLU A 96 -11.48 8.18 -8.95
C GLU A 96 -11.58 8.81 -7.56
N PHE A 97 -12.48 9.77 -7.39
CA PHE A 97 -12.81 10.34 -6.08
C PHE A 97 -14.27 10.73 -6.01
N LYS A 98 -14.83 10.75 -4.80
CA LYS A 98 -16.23 11.08 -4.56
C LYS A 98 -16.35 12.17 -3.51
N PHE A 99 -17.08 13.23 -3.84
CA PHE A 99 -17.25 14.39 -2.97
C PHE A 99 -18.73 14.75 -2.81
N MET A 100 -19.07 15.47 -1.73
CA MET A 100 -20.35 16.13 -1.54
C MET A 100 -20.12 17.50 -0.89
N LEU A 101 -20.82 18.52 -1.39
CA LEU A 101 -20.78 19.87 -0.82
C LEU A 101 -22.13 20.17 -0.15
N PRO A 102 -22.18 20.37 1.19
CA PRO A 102 -23.44 20.65 1.90
C PRO A 102 -24.13 21.94 1.45
N ALA A 103 -23.35 22.90 0.95
CA ALA A 103 -23.82 24.15 0.39
C ALA A 103 -23.08 24.44 -0.92
N LYS A 104 -23.65 25.31 -1.76
CA LYS A 104 -22.94 25.81 -2.93
C LYS A 104 -21.82 26.74 -2.49
N VAL A 105 -20.62 26.45 -2.95
CA VAL A 105 -19.40 27.19 -2.66
C VAL A 105 -18.55 27.22 -3.93
N ASP A 106 -17.84 28.32 -4.11
CA ASP A 106 -16.86 28.51 -5.19
C ASP A 106 -15.45 28.37 -4.61
N GLY A 107 -14.52 27.86 -5.41
CA GLY A 107 -13.11 27.77 -5.01
C GLY A 107 -12.71 26.50 -4.26
N MET A 108 -13.59 25.50 -4.14
CA MET A 108 -13.16 24.12 -3.81
C MET A 108 -12.31 23.58 -4.96
N VAL A 109 -11.23 22.87 -4.66
CA VAL A 109 -10.26 22.37 -5.65
C VAL A 109 -9.90 20.90 -5.38
N TRP A 110 -9.84 20.11 -6.46
CA TRP A 110 -9.22 18.78 -6.48
C TRP A 110 -8.29 18.73 -7.68
N SER A 111 -7.06 18.27 -7.52
CA SER A 111 -6.14 18.23 -8.65
C SER A 111 -5.17 17.05 -8.62
N VAL A 112 -4.85 16.57 -9.82
CA VAL A 112 -3.75 15.65 -10.05
C VAL A 112 -2.57 16.49 -10.49
N ASN A 113 -1.50 16.44 -9.72
CA ASN A 113 -0.35 17.32 -9.89
C ASN A 113 0.91 16.55 -10.24
N ALA A 114 1.82 17.27 -10.89
CA ALA A 114 3.20 16.89 -10.97
C ALA A 114 3.76 17.13 -9.57
N ASP A 115 4.00 18.39 -9.19
CA ASP A 115 4.52 18.77 -7.87
C ASP A 115 3.46 19.49 -7.01
N ARG A 116 3.88 20.06 -5.87
CA ARG A 116 2.99 20.81 -4.95
C ARG A 116 2.30 22.03 -5.59
N THR A 117 2.80 22.55 -6.69
CA THR A 117 2.42 23.80 -7.37
C THR A 117 2.00 23.63 -8.83
N SER A 118 2.27 22.47 -9.45
CA SER A 118 2.07 22.24 -10.89
C SER A 118 0.95 21.24 -11.19
N PRO A 119 -0.32 21.67 -11.35
CA PRO A 119 -1.44 20.78 -11.67
C PRO A 119 -1.45 20.34 -13.14
N LEU A 120 -1.71 19.04 -13.38
CA LEU A 120 -1.99 18.49 -14.71
C LEU A 120 -3.48 18.61 -15.01
N LEU A 121 -4.32 18.17 -14.09
CA LEU A 121 -5.78 18.32 -14.13
C LEU A 121 -6.21 19.03 -12.86
N LYS A 122 -6.98 20.11 -13.01
CA LYS A 122 -7.49 20.89 -11.89
C LYS A 122 -9.01 20.97 -11.98
N PHE A 123 -9.69 20.24 -11.12
CA PHE A 123 -11.14 20.33 -10.92
C PHE A 123 -11.44 21.40 -9.88
N LEU A 124 -12.51 22.15 -10.10
CA LEU A 124 -12.92 23.21 -9.19
C LEU A 124 -14.42 23.53 -9.27
N THR A 125 -14.89 24.27 -8.27
CA THR A 125 -16.22 24.87 -8.26
C THR A 125 -16.19 26.35 -8.60
N SER A 126 -17.13 26.80 -9.44
CA SER A 126 -17.27 28.21 -9.82
C SER A 126 -18.68 28.55 -10.32
N GLY A 127 -19.29 29.62 -9.81
CA GLY A 127 -20.63 30.07 -10.19
C GLY A 127 -21.70 29.02 -9.93
N GLY A 128 -21.56 28.20 -8.89
CA GLY A 128 -22.48 27.09 -8.59
C GLY A 128 -22.37 25.89 -9.56
N ASN A 129 -21.30 25.83 -10.36
CA ASN A 129 -20.98 24.72 -11.25
C ASN A 129 -19.77 23.93 -10.73
N PHE A 130 -19.64 22.68 -11.15
CA PHE A 130 -18.45 21.86 -10.97
C PHE A 130 -17.82 21.59 -12.33
N GLY A 131 -16.51 21.74 -12.45
CA GLY A 131 -15.82 21.69 -13.73
C GLY A 131 -14.31 21.55 -13.60
N TYR A 132 -13.59 21.83 -14.68
CA TYR A 132 -12.13 21.87 -14.71
C TYR A 132 -11.61 23.20 -15.25
N GLU A 133 -10.38 23.54 -14.89
CA GLU A 133 -9.63 24.67 -15.46
C GLU A 133 -8.72 24.15 -16.57
N ASN A 134 -8.92 24.62 -17.80
CA ASN A 134 -8.12 24.21 -18.95
C ASN A 134 -6.77 24.95 -19.02
N SER A 135 -5.97 24.66 -20.04
CA SER A 135 -4.65 25.26 -20.23
C SER A 135 -4.62 26.78 -20.40
N SER A 136 -5.72 27.41 -20.84
CA SER A 136 -5.83 28.87 -20.90
C SER A 136 -6.27 29.50 -19.57
N GLY A 137 -6.47 28.70 -18.52
CA GLY A 137 -7.03 29.15 -17.24
C GLY A 137 -8.55 29.34 -17.28
N ALA A 138 -9.23 28.92 -18.35
CA ALA A 138 -10.68 29.05 -18.46
C ALA A 138 -11.39 27.88 -17.79
N PHE A 139 -12.48 28.21 -17.07
CA PHE A 139 -13.36 27.23 -16.44
C PHE A 139 -14.28 26.57 -17.48
N VAL A 140 -14.37 25.23 -17.46
CA VAL A 140 -15.28 24.45 -18.29
C VAL A 140 -16.16 23.57 -17.38
N ALA A 141 -17.48 23.81 -17.42
CA ALA A 141 -18.44 23.08 -16.58
C ALA A 141 -18.61 21.62 -17.03
N LEU A 142 -18.51 20.70 -16.08
CA LEU A 142 -18.88 19.27 -16.23
C LEU A 142 -20.28 19.01 -15.68
N ILE A 143 -20.65 19.74 -14.62
CA ILE A 143 -21.98 19.78 -14.01
C ILE A 143 -22.40 21.24 -13.92
N THR A 144 -23.50 21.58 -14.58
CA THR A 144 -24.11 22.92 -14.46
C THR A 144 -25.07 22.92 -13.28
N ASN A 145 -24.97 23.93 -12.41
CA ASN A 145 -25.85 24.12 -11.26
C ASN A 145 -25.97 22.86 -10.38
N TYR A 146 -24.85 22.39 -9.83
CA TYR A 146 -24.85 21.16 -9.00
C TYR A 146 -25.78 21.29 -7.79
N THR A 147 -26.29 20.16 -7.30
CA THR A 147 -27.20 20.09 -6.16
C THR A 147 -26.41 20.05 -4.87
N ALA A 148 -26.63 21.01 -3.97
CA ALA A 148 -26.06 20.97 -2.62
C ALA A 148 -26.60 19.75 -1.85
N GLY A 149 -25.74 19.09 -1.07
CA GLY A 149 -26.08 17.86 -0.35
C GLY A 149 -26.09 16.59 -1.21
N GLN A 150 -25.87 16.68 -2.52
CA GLN A 150 -25.73 15.52 -3.40
C GLN A 150 -24.25 15.14 -3.53
N ALA A 151 -23.96 13.84 -3.39
CA ALA A 151 -22.64 13.30 -3.69
C ALA A 151 -22.47 13.06 -5.19
N TYR A 152 -21.28 13.32 -5.71
CA TYR A 152 -20.88 13.10 -7.09
C TYR A 152 -19.58 12.28 -7.12
N THR A 153 -19.52 11.26 -7.98
CA THR A 153 -18.27 10.55 -8.24
C THR A 153 -17.62 11.06 -9.52
N VAL A 154 -16.34 11.38 -9.44
CA VAL A 154 -15.49 11.79 -10.55
C VAL A 154 -14.56 10.63 -10.88
N HIS A 155 -14.52 10.21 -12.14
CA HIS A 155 -13.54 9.26 -12.66
C HIS A 155 -12.83 9.87 -13.86
N ALA A 156 -11.50 9.91 -13.85
CA ALA A 156 -10.67 10.40 -14.93
C ALA A 156 -9.65 9.34 -15.37
N ASP A 157 -9.73 8.90 -16.62
CA ASP A 157 -8.68 8.13 -17.29
C ASP A 157 -7.68 9.11 -17.93
N ILE A 158 -6.48 9.22 -17.36
CA ILE A 158 -5.46 10.22 -17.69
C ILE A 158 -4.31 9.55 -18.45
N SER A 159 -4.20 9.83 -19.75
CA SER A 159 -3.09 9.38 -20.59
C SER A 159 -1.94 10.38 -20.52
N LEU A 160 -0.89 10.01 -19.79
CA LEU A 160 0.26 10.88 -19.52
C LEU A 160 1.10 11.19 -20.78
N PRO A 161 1.43 10.23 -21.66
CA PRO A 161 2.19 10.52 -22.88
C PRO A 161 1.41 11.33 -23.91
N ASN A 162 0.08 11.19 -23.93
CA ASN A 162 -0.79 11.86 -24.89
C ASN A 162 -1.34 13.20 -24.35
N VAL A 163 -1.03 13.54 -23.09
CA VAL A 163 -1.54 14.74 -22.40
C VAL A 163 -3.05 14.91 -22.63
N SER A 164 -3.79 13.83 -22.37
CA SER A 164 -5.23 13.76 -22.63
C SER A 164 -5.94 12.98 -21.54
N ALA A 165 -7.18 13.35 -21.23
CA ALA A 165 -7.98 12.65 -20.25
C ALA A 165 -9.40 12.44 -20.75
N THR A 166 -10.05 11.38 -20.28
CA THR A 166 -11.50 11.20 -20.37
C THR A 166 -12.08 11.30 -18.97
N VAL A 167 -13.06 12.17 -18.78
CA VAL A 167 -13.67 12.44 -17.47
C VAL A 167 -15.13 12.00 -17.48
N PHE A 168 -15.49 11.21 -16.48
CA PHE A 168 -16.83 10.72 -16.21
C PHE A 168 -17.34 11.29 -14.88
N ILE A 169 -18.64 11.58 -14.83
CA ILE A 169 -19.38 11.95 -13.62
C ILE A 169 -20.52 10.96 -13.45
N ASP A 170 -20.56 10.26 -12.32
CA ASP A 170 -21.56 9.23 -12.01
C ASP A 170 -21.75 8.20 -13.14
N GLY A 171 -20.63 7.80 -13.77
CA GLY A 171 -20.58 6.81 -14.85
C GLY A 171 -20.85 7.37 -16.26
N VAL A 172 -21.15 8.67 -16.39
CA VAL A 172 -21.47 9.33 -17.66
C VAL A 172 -20.28 10.17 -18.14
N GLN A 173 -19.85 9.99 -19.39
CA GLN A 173 -18.74 10.74 -19.98
C GLN A 173 -19.13 12.22 -20.14
N LYS A 174 -18.33 13.13 -19.56
CA LYS A 174 -18.56 14.59 -19.60
C LYS A 174 -17.51 15.35 -20.40
N ALA A 175 -16.29 14.85 -20.47
CA ALA A 175 -15.22 15.48 -21.23
C ALA A 175 -14.21 14.45 -21.74
N ILE A 176 -13.53 14.77 -22.83
CA ILE A 176 -12.46 13.95 -23.42
C ILE A 176 -11.45 14.82 -24.18
N GLY A 177 -10.18 14.41 -24.17
CA GLY A 177 -9.12 14.98 -24.98
C GLY A 177 -8.12 15.82 -24.19
N SER A 178 -7.23 16.51 -24.91
CA SER A 178 -6.17 17.34 -24.32
C SER A 178 -6.66 18.66 -23.74
N THR A 179 -7.86 19.11 -24.11
CA THR A 179 -8.45 20.35 -23.58
C THR A 179 -8.78 20.27 -22.08
N VAL A 180 -8.87 19.05 -21.53
CA VAL A 180 -9.11 18.80 -20.10
C VAL A 180 -7.90 19.19 -19.24
N PHE A 181 -6.69 19.18 -19.81
CA PHE A 181 -5.47 19.45 -19.08
C PHE A 181 -5.29 20.95 -18.77
N ARG A 182 -4.80 21.21 -17.57
CA ARG A 182 -4.36 22.51 -17.08
C ARG A 182 -2.98 22.91 -17.59
N SER A 183 -2.12 21.93 -17.88
CA SER A 183 -0.82 22.12 -18.51
C SER A 183 -0.66 21.15 -19.67
N THR A 184 -0.27 21.65 -20.84
CA THR A 184 -0.01 20.82 -22.02
C THR A 184 1.42 20.29 -22.08
N THR A 185 2.29 20.66 -21.13
CA THR A 185 3.71 20.29 -21.11
C THR A 185 4.08 19.32 -19.99
N LEU A 186 3.24 19.18 -18.97
CA LEU A 186 3.46 18.25 -17.87
C LEU A 186 2.98 16.85 -18.27
N THR A 187 3.92 15.89 -18.25
CA THR A 187 3.66 14.49 -18.60
C THR A 187 3.85 13.54 -17.41
N GLN A 188 4.07 14.06 -16.20
CA GLN A 188 4.28 13.26 -15.00
C GLN A 188 3.29 13.64 -13.89
N ALA A 189 2.64 12.65 -13.29
CA ALA A 189 1.77 12.82 -12.13
C ALA A 189 2.37 12.11 -10.90
N ALA A 190 2.32 12.73 -9.73
CA ALA A 190 2.80 12.12 -8.49
C ALA A 190 2.05 12.54 -7.22
N GLN A 191 1.11 13.46 -7.33
CA GLN A 191 0.40 13.96 -6.17
C GLN A 191 -1.08 14.20 -6.48
N PHE A 192 -1.93 13.94 -5.50
CA PHE A 192 -3.30 14.40 -5.48
C PHE A 192 -3.46 15.50 -4.43
N TYR A 193 -4.11 16.60 -4.79
CA TYR A 193 -4.34 17.77 -3.95
C TYR A 193 -5.82 18.00 -3.74
N VAL A 194 -6.18 18.39 -2.52
CA VAL A 194 -7.51 18.88 -2.13
C VAL A 194 -7.35 20.21 -1.40
N GLY A 195 -8.17 21.20 -1.77
CA GLY A 195 -8.13 22.52 -1.16
C GLY A 195 -9.53 23.13 -1.00
N THR A 196 -9.76 23.77 0.15
CA THR A 196 -10.95 24.61 0.38
C THR A 196 -10.71 26.06 -0.09
N PRO A 197 -11.73 26.92 -0.17
CA PRO A 197 -11.58 28.23 -0.79
C PRO A 197 -10.65 29.15 0.01
N VAL A 198 -9.78 29.89 -0.69
CA VAL A 198 -8.85 30.83 -0.05
C VAL A 198 -9.53 32.15 0.37
N THR A 199 -10.62 32.51 -0.30
CA THR A 199 -11.30 33.82 -0.14
C THR A 199 -12.72 33.70 0.42
N ALA A 200 -13.11 32.50 0.86
CA ALA A 200 -14.43 32.20 1.41
C ALA A 200 -14.36 30.98 2.33
N THR A 201 -15.36 30.81 3.18
CA THR A 201 -15.52 29.58 3.98
C THR A 201 -16.25 28.52 3.17
N GLY A 202 -16.10 27.25 3.53
CA GLY A 202 -16.82 26.16 2.89
C GLY A 202 -16.69 24.83 3.63
N VAL A 203 -17.56 23.89 3.28
CA VAL A 203 -17.52 22.53 3.82
C VAL A 203 -17.52 21.54 2.66
N GLU A 204 -16.68 20.52 2.76
CA GLU A 204 -16.65 19.39 1.84
C GLU A 204 -16.67 18.07 2.61
N ASN A 205 -17.43 17.10 2.10
CA ASN A 205 -17.31 15.70 2.49
C ASN A 205 -16.61 14.90 1.38
N LEU A 206 -15.45 14.34 1.67
CA LEU A 206 -14.65 13.51 0.76
C LEU A 206 -14.78 12.04 1.17
N TYR A 207 -15.35 11.22 0.30
CA TYR A 207 -15.68 9.82 0.60
C TYR A 207 -14.50 8.88 0.37
N TYR A 208 -13.79 9.03 -0.76
CA TYR A 208 -12.62 8.21 -1.08
C TYR A 208 -11.78 8.82 -2.21
N LEU A 209 -10.55 8.31 -2.35
CA LEU A 209 -9.64 8.55 -3.46
C LEU A 209 -9.03 7.21 -3.90
N THR A 210 -9.05 6.91 -5.19
CA THR A 210 -8.39 5.75 -5.77
C THR A 210 -7.62 6.17 -7.01
N ILE A 211 -6.34 5.81 -7.06
CA ILE A 211 -5.49 6.03 -8.23
C ILE A 211 -4.90 4.69 -8.62
N THR A 212 -5.13 4.25 -9.85
CA THR A 212 -4.64 2.96 -10.35
C THR A 212 -3.84 3.13 -11.64
N LYS A 213 -3.00 2.14 -11.95
CA LYS A 213 -2.20 2.07 -13.17
C LYS A 213 -2.23 0.67 -13.76
N GLY A 214 -2.13 0.57 -15.09
CA GLY A 214 -1.81 -0.67 -15.80
C GLY A 214 -2.98 -1.62 -16.06
N TYR A 215 -4.17 -1.28 -15.58
CA TYR A 215 -5.38 -2.03 -15.93
C TYR A 215 -5.81 -1.68 -17.36
N LYS A 216 -6.04 -2.70 -18.18
CA LYS A 216 -6.73 -2.56 -19.48
C LYS A 216 -8.23 -2.39 -19.27
N LEU A 217 -8.75 -3.00 -18.20
CA LEU A 217 -10.11 -2.82 -17.68
C LEU A 217 -10.02 -2.84 -16.14
N TYR A 218 -10.56 -1.81 -15.50
CA TYR A 218 -10.78 -1.73 -14.07
C TYR A 218 -12.23 -1.31 -13.83
N GLU A 219 -13.01 -2.15 -13.15
CA GLU A 219 -14.40 -1.85 -12.83
C GLU A 219 -14.82 -2.44 -11.48
N ARG A 220 -15.41 -1.58 -10.65
CA ARG A 220 -16.04 -1.92 -9.36
C ARG A 220 -17.40 -1.25 -9.18
N PHE A 221 -17.88 -0.55 -10.22
CA PHE A 221 -19.08 0.28 -10.24
C PHE A 221 -19.15 1.35 -9.14
N THR A 222 -18.03 1.65 -8.47
CA THR A 222 -17.87 2.71 -7.48
C THR A 222 -18.09 4.10 -8.10
N ASN A 223 -17.78 4.24 -9.39
CA ASN A 223 -18.04 5.43 -10.19
C ASN A 223 -19.46 5.53 -10.78
N ALA A 224 -20.33 4.54 -10.58
CA ALA A 224 -21.66 4.50 -11.16
C ALA A 224 -22.73 5.05 -10.20
N ARG A 225 -23.95 5.24 -10.72
CA ARG A 225 -25.15 5.48 -9.94
C ARG A 225 -26.14 4.32 -10.11
N ALA A 226 -26.87 3.99 -9.05
CA ALA A 226 -27.94 2.99 -9.12
C ALA A 226 -28.95 3.32 -10.24
N GLY A 227 -29.30 2.30 -11.03
CA GLY A 227 -30.17 2.41 -12.21
C GLY A 227 -29.48 2.83 -13.51
N VAL A 228 -28.16 3.08 -13.50
CA VAL A 228 -27.41 3.54 -14.68
C VAL A 228 -26.53 2.41 -15.24
N VAL A 229 -26.36 2.40 -16.57
CA VAL A 229 -25.29 1.66 -17.26
C VAL A 229 -24.19 2.68 -17.57
N PRO A 230 -22.97 2.53 -17.01
CA PRO A 230 -21.89 3.48 -17.30
C PRO A 230 -21.54 3.50 -18.80
N ASP A 231 -21.16 4.66 -19.34
CA ASP A 231 -21.00 4.89 -20.79
C ASP A 231 -19.89 4.03 -21.44
N ASN A 232 -18.94 3.55 -20.64
CA ASN A 232 -17.87 2.65 -21.06
C ASN A 232 -18.31 1.16 -21.09
N TRP A 233 -19.57 0.86 -20.77
CA TRP A 233 -20.18 -0.46 -20.85
C TRP A 233 -21.34 -0.48 -21.85
N THR A 234 -21.54 -1.64 -22.48
CA THR A 234 -22.70 -1.90 -23.33
C THR A 234 -23.56 -2.98 -22.69
N ALA A 235 -24.81 -2.65 -22.40
CA ALA A 235 -25.78 -3.62 -21.89
C ALA A 235 -26.97 -3.79 -22.85
N THR A 236 -27.56 -4.97 -22.87
CA THR A 236 -28.82 -5.22 -23.61
C THR A 236 -29.97 -5.46 -22.64
N THR A 237 -31.16 -5.07 -23.06
CA THR A 237 -32.42 -5.26 -22.32
C THR A 237 -33.31 -6.33 -22.94
N ALA A 238 -32.81 -7.08 -23.94
CA ALA A 238 -33.61 -8.07 -24.67
C ALA A 238 -34.11 -9.23 -23.77
N GLY A 239 -33.36 -9.59 -22.73
CA GLY A 239 -33.79 -10.54 -21.70
C GLY A 239 -34.54 -9.91 -20.52
N GLY A 240 -34.37 -8.60 -20.27
CA GLY A 240 -34.95 -7.94 -19.10
C GLY A 240 -34.24 -6.62 -18.77
N THR A 241 -33.98 -6.34 -17.48
CA THR A 241 -33.34 -5.09 -17.04
C THR A 241 -31.88 -5.30 -16.69
N SER A 242 -31.02 -4.35 -17.08
CA SER A 242 -29.57 -4.40 -16.90
C SER A 242 -29.07 -3.05 -16.41
N ALA A 243 -28.59 -2.95 -15.16
CA ALA A 243 -28.08 -1.70 -14.58
C ALA A 243 -27.22 -1.95 -13.35
N ALA A 244 -26.38 -0.98 -12.98
CA ALA A 244 -25.78 -0.93 -11.65
C ALA A 244 -26.89 -0.81 -10.59
N GLN A 245 -26.81 -1.60 -9.53
CA GLN A 245 -27.79 -1.65 -8.45
C GLN A 245 -27.09 -1.76 -7.11
N LEU A 246 -27.77 -1.33 -6.05
CA LEU A 246 -27.28 -1.53 -4.69
C LEU A 246 -27.12 -3.03 -4.44
N ALA A 247 -25.89 -3.43 -4.21
CA ALA A 247 -25.52 -4.73 -3.73
C ALA A 247 -24.75 -4.45 -2.44
N HIS A 248 -25.34 -4.81 -1.31
CA HIS A 248 -24.74 -4.61 0.00
C HIS A 248 -23.34 -5.24 0.02
N GLY A 249 -22.32 -4.38 -0.02
CA GLY A 249 -20.91 -4.75 -0.10
C GLY A 249 -20.25 -4.78 1.28
N SER A 250 -18.93 -4.69 1.28
CA SER A 250 -18.10 -4.78 2.50
C SER A 250 -17.52 -3.46 2.94
N ASN A 251 -17.75 -2.41 2.14
CA ASN A 251 -17.18 -1.10 2.32
C ASN A 251 -18.12 -0.05 1.72
N PRO A 252 -18.33 1.11 2.37
CA PRO A 252 -19.16 2.22 1.88
C PRO A 252 -18.68 2.79 0.54
N LYS A 253 -17.41 2.53 0.16
CA LYS A 253 -16.86 2.85 -1.16
C LYS A 253 -17.50 2.03 -2.28
N ASP A 254 -17.83 0.76 -2.03
CA ASP A 254 -18.27 -0.22 -3.03
C ASP A 254 -19.59 -0.86 -2.61
N MET A 255 -20.65 -0.14 -2.93
CA MET A 255 -22.04 -0.50 -2.62
C MET A 255 -22.87 -0.83 -3.88
N LEU A 256 -22.25 -0.82 -5.06
CA LEU A 256 -22.92 -1.03 -6.33
C LEU A 256 -22.30 -2.23 -7.04
N SER A 257 -23.15 -3.10 -7.54
CA SER A 257 -22.76 -4.16 -8.48
C SER A 257 -23.67 -4.11 -9.70
N PHE A 258 -23.22 -4.69 -10.80
CA PHE A 258 -24.07 -4.75 -11.99
C PHE A 258 -25.06 -5.91 -11.89
N LYS A 259 -26.35 -5.61 -12.07
CA LYS A 259 -27.43 -6.60 -12.05
C LYS A 259 -27.97 -6.83 -13.45
N LEU A 260 -27.89 -8.07 -13.90
CA LEU A 260 -28.61 -8.59 -15.06
C LEU A 260 -29.84 -9.34 -14.54
N GLU A 261 -31.00 -8.71 -14.61
CA GLU A 261 -32.28 -9.32 -14.26
C GLU A 261 -32.96 -9.81 -15.54
N ASP A 262 -32.81 -11.10 -15.81
CA ASP A 262 -33.41 -11.74 -16.98
C ASP A 262 -34.80 -12.28 -16.64
N THR A 263 -35.79 -11.80 -17.38
CA THR A 263 -37.19 -12.21 -17.30
C THR A 263 -37.64 -13.04 -18.51
N SER A 264 -36.74 -13.26 -19.47
CA SER A 264 -36.96 -14.00 -20.70
C SER A 264 -36.55 -15.46 -20.56
N VAL A 265 -37.13 -16.31 -21.41
CA VAL A 265 -36.75 -17.72 -21.57
C VAL A 265 -36.23 -18.01 -22.97
N THR A 266 -36.06 -16.98 -23.80
CA THR A 266 -35.62 -17.09 -25.20
C THR A 266 -34.53 -16.09 -25.60
N ALA A 267 -34.20 -15.13 -24.73
CA ALA A 267 -33.18 -14.12 -24.97
C ALA A 267 -32.40 -13.87 -23.68
N ALA A 268 -31.12 -13.51 -23.79
CA ALA A 268 -30.30 -13.17 -22.64
C ALA A 268 -30.16 -11.65 -22.46
N ALA A 269 -30.04 -11.21 -21.22
CA ALA A 269 -29.50 -9.92 -20.84
C ALA A 269 -27.97 -10.01 -20.80
N THR A 270 -27.28 -9.01 -21.35
CA THR A 270 -25.81 -9.02 -21.46
C THR A 270 -25.18 -7.73 -20.96
N LEU A 271 -23.94 -7.83 -20.50
CA LEU A 271 -23.05 -6.71 -20.17
C LEU A 271 -21.68 -6.96 -20.81
N GLY A 272 -21.19 -6.02 -21.63
CA GLY A 272 -19.89 -6.15 -22.28
C GLY A 272 -19.08 -4.86 -22.27
N ARG A 273 -17.75 -5.00 -22.27
CA ARG A 273 -16.79 -3.90 -22.37
C ARG A 273 -15.56 -4.32 -23.15
N SER A 274 -15.15 -3.46 -24.07
CA SER A 274 -13.89 -3.60 -24.79
C SER A 274 -12.75 -2.97 -24.00
N PHE A 275 -11.54 -3.45 -24.24
CA PHE A 275 -10.29 -2.93 -23.71
C PHE A 275 -9.21 -2.95 -24.80
N ALA A 276 -8.07 -2.33 -24.54
CA ALA A 276 -6.96 -2.28 -25.51
C ALA A 276 -6.51 -3.70 -25.91
N THR A 277 -6.53 -4.01 -27.21
CA THR A 277 -6.16 -5.34 -27.73
C THR A 277 -4.81 -5.80 -27.20
N SER A 278 -4.76 -7.04 -26.72
CA SER A 278 -3.57 -7.61 -26.08
C SER A 278 -3.20 -8.96 -26.68
N SER A 279 -1.92 -9.12 -27.03
CA SER A 279 -1.30 -10.40 -27.40
C SER A 279 -0.46 -11.01 -26.27
N SER A 280 -0.23 -10.25 -25.19
CA SER A 280 0.48 -10.66 -23.98
C SER A 280 -0.33 -11.66 -23.15
N LYS A 281 0.38 -12.41 -22.29
CA LYS A 281 -0.25 -13.15 -21.19
C LYS A 281 -0.92 -12.16 -20.24
N LEU A 282 -2.20 -12.36 -19.96
CA LEU A 282 -3.02 -11.45 -19.16
C LEU A 282 -3.79 -12.18 -18.06
N VAL A 283 -4.23 -11.43 -17.07
CA VAL A 283 -5.18 -11.84 -16.05
C VAL A 283 -6.54 -11.22 -16.38
N TRP A 284 -7.58 -12.05 -16.38
CA TRP A 284 -8.98 -11.64 -16.37
C TRP A 284 -9.61 -12.14 -15.08
N GLU A 285 -10.08 -11.22 -14.24
CA GLU A 285 -10.70 -11.52 -12.95
C GLU A 285 -12.07 -10.86 -12.86
N PHE A 286 -13.02 -11.53 -12.22
CA PHE A 286 -14.33 -10.97 -11.93
C PHE A 286 -14.98 -11.70 -10.75
N LYS A 287 -15.87 -11.00 -10.06
CA LYS A 287 -16.83 -11.59 -9.13
C LYS A 287 -18.21 -11.74 -9.77
N PHE A 288 -18.92 -12.79 -9.39
CA PHE A 288 -20.31 -12.95 -9.76
C PHE A 288 -21.12 -13.64 -8.67
N MET A 289 -22.44 -13.43 -8.66
CA MET A 289 -23.36 -14.12 -7.75
C MET A 289 -24.66 -14.48 -8.46
N LEU A 290 -25.13 -15.71 -8.20
CA LEU A 290 -26.42 -16.21 -8.65
C LEU A 290 -27.31 -16.46 -7.43
N PRO A 291 -28.42 -15.72 -7.23
CA PRO A 291 -29.30 -15.91 -6.07
C PRO A 291 -29.91 -17.30 -6.00
N VAL A 292 -30.13 -17.92 -7.17
CA VAL A 292 -30.60 -19.29 -7.34
C VAL A 292 -29.72 -19.98 -8.37
N LYS A 293 -29.63 -21.31 -8.30
CA LYS A 293 -28.87 -22.06 -9.30
C LYS A 293 -29.56 -21.99 -10.65
N VAL A 294 -28.85 -21.48 -11.66
CA VAL A 294 -29.31 -21.43 -13.05
C VAL A 294 -28.20 -22.00 -13.92
N ASP A 295 -28.55 -22.85 -14.88
CA ASP A 295 -27.64 -23.37 -15.88
C ASP A 295 -27.62 -22.45 -17.12
N GLY A 296 -26.49 -22.37 -17.81
CA GLY A 296 -26.34 -21.63 -19.06
C GLY A 296 -26.00 -20.15 -18.90
N VAL A 297 -25.75 -19.67 -17.67
CA VAL A 297 -25.13 -18.35 -17.46
C VAL A 297 -23.71 -18.40 -18.01
N THR A 298 -23.25 -17.36 -18.71
CA THR A 298 -21.90 -17.35 -19.28
C THR A 298 -21.14 -16.06 -19.02
N THR A 299 -19.82 -16.19 -18.90
CA THR A 299 -18.88 -15.07 -19.01
C THR A 299 -17.78 -15.45 -20.00
N GLN A 300 -17.39 -14.50 -20.85
CA GLN A 300 -16.54 -14.75 -22.01
C GLN A 300 -15.39 -13.77 -22.11
N LEU A 301 -14.22 -14.28 -22.52
CA LEU A 301 -13.07 -13.50 -22.94
C LEU A 301 -12.86 -13.68 -24.44
N ARG A 302 -12.81 -12.58 -25.19
CA ARG A 302 -13.04 -12.57 -26.64
C ARG A 302 -12.04 -11.72 -27.41
N ASN A 303 -12.04 -11.92 -28.72
CA ASN A 303 -11.43 -11.09 -29.75
C ASN A 303 -12.51 -10.70 -30.76
N GLY A 304 -12.97 -9.45 -30.74
CA GLY A 304 -14.21 -9.07 -31.42
C GLY A 304 -15.37 -10.00 -31.00
N SER A 305 -16.00 -10.68 -31.97
CA SER A 305 -17.06 -11.66 -31.72
C SER A 305 -16.56 -13.09 -31.43
N THR A 306 -15.28 -13.37 -31.61
CA THR A 306 -14.70 -14.71 -31.43
C THR A 306 -14.43 -14.97 -29.96
N THR A 307 -14.98 -16.06 -29.41
CA THR A 307 -14.82 -16.40 -27.99
C THR A 307 -13.65 -17.35 -27.76
N ALA A 308 -12.61 -16.88 -27.06
CA ALA A 308 -11.45 -17.69 -26.72
C ALA A 308 -11.76 -18.63 -25.53
N LEU A 309 -12.40 -18.09 -24.49
CA LEU A 309 -12.76 -18.83 -23.28
C LEU A 309 -14.19 -18.48 -22.87
N THR A 310 -14.94 -19.49 -22.44
CA THR A 310 -16.27 -19.33 -21.82
C THR A 310 -16.27 -20.04 -20.48
N PHE A 311 -16.54 -19.28 -19.42
CA PHE A 311 -16.99 -19.80 -18.15
C PHE A 311 -18.52 -19.93 -18.18
N THR A 312 -19.06 -21.00 -17.61
CA THR A 312 -20.50 -21.30 -17.64
C THR A 312 -20.98 -22.02 -16.38
N THR A 313 -22.29 -22.00 -16.14
CA THR A 313 -22.94 -22.87 -15.16
C THR A 313 -23.63 -24.06 -15.84
N SER A 314 -23.48 -25.26 -15.29
CA SER A 314 -24.08 -26.47 -15.87
C SER A 314 -24.24 -27.57 -14.83
N GLY A 315 -25.44 -28.16 -14.72
CA GLY A 315 -25.72 -29.26 -13.80
C GLY A 315 -25.45 -28.92 -12.34
N GLY A 316 -25.63 -27.65 -11.96
CA GLY A 316 -25.31 -27.17 -10.61
C GLY A 316 -23.81 -27.07 -10.30
N ALA A 317 -22.95 -27.10 -11.31
CA ALA A 317 -21.51 -26.85 -11.20
C ALA A 317 -21.13 -25.51 -11.87
N LEU A 318 -20.01 -24.93 -11.43
CA LEU A 318 -19.27 -23.94 -12.20
C LEU A 318 -18.33 -24.66 -13.14
N ALA A 319 -18.29 -24.26 -14.41
CA ALA A 319 -17.61 -24.99 -15.48
C ALA A 319 -16.98 -24.04 -16.51
N TYR A 320 -16.15 -24.59 -17.40
CA TYR A 320 -15.77 -23.92 -18.64
C TYR A 320 -16.22 -24.75 -19.85
N LEU A 321 -16.38 -24.12 -21.00
CA LEU A 321 -16.62 -24.84 -22.26
C LEU A 321 -15.29 -25.22 -22.92
N ASN A 322 -15.12 -26.51 -23.22
CA ASN A 322 -13.98 -26.96 -24.02
C ASN A 322 -14.18 -26.66 -25.52
N SER A 323 -13.20 -27.02 -26.36
CA SER A 323 -13.26 -26.80 -27.82
C SER A 323 -14.40 -27.54 -28.53
N GLY A 324 -14.99 -28.56 -27.91
CA GLY A 324 -16.19 -29.26 -28.41
C GLY A 324 -17.51 -28.62 -27.97
N GLY A 325 -17.48 -27.53 -27.20
CA GLY A 325 -18.67 -26.91 -26.62
C GLY A 325 -19.23 -27.65 -25.40
N THR A 326 -18.51 -28.64 -24.85
CA THR A 326 -18.94 -29.39 -23.68
C THR A 326 -18.51 -28.69 -22.39
N ALA A 327 -19.41 -28.59 -21.43
CA ALA A 327 -19.12 -28.07 -20.09
C ALA A 327 -18.22 -29.04 -19.30
N VAL A 328 -17.09 -28.55 -18.82
CA VAL A 328 -16.14 -29.26 -17.96
C VAL A 328 -16.20 -28.64 -16.56
N SER A 329 -16.60 -29.45 -15.58
CA SER A 329 -16.76 -29.00 -14.19
C SER A 329 -15.44 -28.53 -13.58
N LEU A 330 -15.43 -27.29 -13.07
CA LEU A 330 -14.35 -26.70 -12.29
C LEU A 330 -14.67 -26.74 -10.80
N TRP A 331 -15.93 -26.48 -10.44
CA TRP A 331 -16.40 -26.45 -9.07
C TRP A 331 -17.77 -27.12 -8.96
N PRO A 332 -17.84 -28.38 -8.53
CA PRO A 332 -19.10 -29.12 -8.44
C PRO A 332 -19.94 -28.63 -7.27
N ASN A 333 -21.27 -28.62 -7.46
CA ASN A 333 -22.26 -28.29 -6.44
C ASN A 333 -21.96 -26.97 -5.72
N TYR A 334 -21.80 -25.89 -6.48
CA TYR A 334 -21.65 -24.54 -5.92
C TYR A 334 -22.88 -24.19 -5.06
N LYS A 335 -22.77 -23.24 -4.13
CA LYS A 335 -23.90 -22.75 -3.34
C LYS A 335 -24.47 -21.49 -4.00
N ALA A 336 -25.79 -21.43 -4.13
CA ALA A 336 -26.46 -20.21 -4.58
C ALA A 336 -26.33 -19.10 -3.51
N ASN A 337 -26.53 -17.86 -3.91
CA ASN A 337 -26.45 -16.68 -3.05
C ASN A 337 -25.07 -16.51 -2.38
N VAL A 338 -24.01 -16.95 -3.06
CA VAL A 338 -22.61 -16.73 -2.69
C VAL A 338 -21.93 -16.01 -3.85
N TRP A 339 -21.20 -14.94 -3.53
CA TRP A 339 -20.31 -14.29 -4.49
C TRP A 339 -19.10 -15.18 -4.73
N TYR A 340 -18.81 -15.51 -5.97
CA TYR A 340 -17.63 -16.26 -6.37
C TYR A 340 -16.66 -15.36 -7.12
N ILE A 341 -15.36 -15.52 -6.86
CA ILE A 341 -14.31 -14.90 -7.66
C ILE A 341 -13.76 -15.91 -8.66
N VAL A 342 -13.69 -15.52 -9.93
CA VAL A 342 -13.06 -16.26 -11.00
C VAL A 342 -11.85 -15.47 -11.48
N ARG A 343 -10.66 -16.07 -11.42
CA ARG A 343 -9.44 -15.52 -12.02
C ARG A 343 -8.97 -16.44 -13.14
N VAL A 344 -8.74 -15.88 -14.31
CA VAL A 344 -8.23 -16.57 -15.49
C VAL A 344 -6.89 -15.96 -15.87
N ILE A 345 -5.84 -16.77 -15.93
CA ILE A 345 -4.54 -16.36 -16.46
C ILE A 345 -4.46 -16.89 -17.90
N ALA A 346 -4.80 -16.05 -18.88
CA ALA A 346 -4.87 -16.42 -20.29
C ALA A 346 -3.59 -16.06 -21.03
N ASN A 347 -3.10 -16.98 -21.88
CA ASN A 347 -1.92 -16.76 -22.71
C ASN A 347 -2.26 -16.92 -24.19
N PRO A 348 -2.48 -15.82 -24.93
CA PRO A 348 -2.78 -15.86 -26.37
C PRO A 348 -1.67 -16.52 -27.22
N ALA A 349 -0.41 -16.46 -26.79
CA ALA A 349 0.70 -17.07 -27.51
C ALA A 349 0.67 -18.60 -27.45
N THR A 350 0.28 -19.18 -26.31
CA THR A 350 0.15 -20.64 -26.15
C THR A 350 -1.29 -21.13 -26.34
N GLN A 351 -2.26 -20.22 -26.43
CA GLN A 351 -3.71 -20.47 -26.51
C GLN A 351 -4.21 -21.36 -25.37
N LYS A 352 -3.69 -21.10 -24.16
CA LYS A 352 -4.01 -21.83 -22.93
C LYS A 352 -4.32 -20.87 -21.79
N ALA A 353 -5.05 -21.36 -20.80
CA ALA A 353 -5.32 -20.62 -19.57
C ALA A 353 -5.27 -21.48 -18.31
N ASP A 354 -4.94 -20.84 -17.19
CA ASP A 354 -5.20 -21.36 -15.85
C ASP A 354 -6.46 -20.67 -15.30
N ILE A 355 -7.38 -21.43 -14.72
CA ILE A 355 -8.66 -20.95 -14.16
C ILE A 355 -8.70 -21.24 -12.66
N TYR A 356 -8.92 -20.20 -11.89
CA TYR A 356 -9.04 -20.22 -10.44
C TYR A 356 -10.46 -19.87 -10.02
N ILE A 357 -10.98 -20.60 -9.03
CA ILE A 357 -12.25 -20.30 -8.36
C ILE A 357 -11.94 -20.05 -6.89
N ASN A 358 -12.36 -18.91 -6.33
CA ASN A 358 -12.10 -18.52 -4.93
C ASN A 358 -10.61 -18.61 -4.54
N GLY A 359 -9.71 -18.33 -5.48
CA GLY A 359 -8.26 -18.41 -5.28
C GLY A 359 -7.65 -19.82 -5.34
N LYS A 360 -8.41 -20.84 -5.79
CA LYS A 360 -7.93 -22.23 -5.93
C LYS A 360 -7.80 -22.55 -7.41
N LEU A 361 -6.66 -23.08 -7.85
CA LEU A 361 -6.48 -23.54 -9.23
C LEU A 361 -7.41 -24.74 -9.50
N LYS A 362 -8.38 -24.58 -10.42
CA LYS A 362 -9.37 -25.63 -10.78
C LYS A 362 -9.27 -26.08 -12.24
N GLY A 363 -8.75 -25.24 -13.12
CA GLY A 363 -8.38 -25.63 -14.49
C GLY A 363 -6.93 -25.25 -14.73
N SER A 364 -6.09 -26.20 -15.13
CA SER A 364 -4.68 -25.92 -15.44
C SER A 364 -4.42 -26.11 -16.92
N GLN A 365 -3.82 -25.09 -17.54
CA GLN A 365 -3.41 -25.11 -18.94
C GLN A 365 -4.52 -25.56 -19.91
N VAL A 366 -5.76 -25.17 -19.62
CA VAL A 366 -6.93 -25.50 -20.46
C VAL A 366 -6.79 -24.81 -21.80
N ALA A 367 -7.12 -25.49 -22.89
CA ALA A 367 -7.05 -24.92 -24.23
C ALA A 367 -8.14 -23.87 -24.44
N PHE A 368 -7.85 -22.84 -25.24
CA PHE A 368 -8.90 -21.97 -25.75
C PHE A 368 -9.91 -22.78 -26.56
N ALA A 369 -11.20 -22.49 -26.38
CA ALA A 369 -12.28 -23.17 -27.10
C ALA A 369 -12.21 -22.88 -28.60
N THR A 370 -11.86 -21.64 -28.95
CA THR A 370 -11.57 -21.21 -30.33
C THR A 370 -10.22 -20.49 -30.36
N SER A 371 -9.47 -20.66 -31.45
CA SER A 371 -8.17 -20.02 -31.62
C SER A 371 -8.28 -18.50 -31.60
N ALA A 372 -7.49 -17.86 -30.73
CA ALA A 372 -7.38 -16.41 -30.62
C ALA A 372 -5.96 -16.03 -30.16
N THR A 373 -5.23 -15.31 -31.00
CA THR A 373 -3.86 -14.82 -30.71
C THR A 373 -3.83 -13.42 -30.10
N THR A 374 -4.98 -12.76 -30.05
CA THR A 374 -5.21 -11.49 -29.35
C THR A 374 -6.55 -11.56 -28.61
N LEU A 375 -6.71 -10.71 -27.61
CA LEU A 375 -7.94 -10.56 -26.80
C LEU A 375 -8.22 -9.08 -26.59
N ASP A 376 -9.49 -8.66 -26.64
CA ASP A 376 -9.86 -7.24 -26.61
C ASP A 376 -11.19 -6.92 -25.93
N ASN A 377 -11.96 -7.91 -25.47
CA ASN A 377 -13.19 -7.62 -24.75
C ASN A 377 -13.68 -8.76 -23.85
N VAL A 378 -14.57 -8.40 -22.92
CA VAL A 378 -15.30 -9.33 -22.04
C VAL A 378 -16.81 -9.22 -22.28
N LEU A 379 -17.53 -10.32 -22.07
CA LEU A 379 -19.00 -10.36 -22.14
C LEU A 379 -19.57 -11.24 -21.03
N PHE A 380 -20.52 -10.71 -20.27
CA PHE A 380 -21.33 -11.40 -19.28
C PHE A 380 -22.74 -11.58 -19.87
N SER A 381 -23.34 -12.74 -19.68
CA SER A 381 -24.66 -13.07 -20.20
C SER A 381 -25.43 -13.92 -19.20
N SER A 382 -26.69 -13.56 -18.96
CA SER A 382 -27.66 -14.47 -18.35
C SER A 382 -27.91 -15.69 -19.25
N SER A 383 -28.67 -16.66 -18.73
CA SER A 383 -29.00 -17.88 -19.46
C SER A 383 -30.02 -17.61 -20.55
N THR A 384 -29.78 -18.13 -21.76
CA THR A 384 -30.78 -18.15 -22.84
C THR A 384 -31.84 -19.23 -22.65
N ALA A 385 -31.62 -20.18 -21.72
CA ALA A 385 -32.49 -21.32 -21.48
C ALA A 385 -33.43 -21.12 -20.27
N GLY A 386 -33.34 -20.00 -19.55
CA GLY A 386 -34.21 -19.71 -18.42
C GLY A 386 -33.97 -18.34 -17.79
N ALA A 387 -35.04 -17.78 -17.22
CA ALA A 387 -35.02 -16.52 -16.50
C ALA A 387 -34.19 -16.64 -15.19
N GLY A 388 -33.61 -15.53 -14.76
CA GLY A 388 -32.84 -15.48 -13.52
C GLY A 388 -31.98 -14.23 -13.39
N THR A 389 -31.45 -14.06 -12.18
CA THR A 389 -30.59 -12.92 -11.86
C THR A 389 -29.11 -13.32 -11.90
N LEU A 390 -28.29 -12.53 -12.60
CA LEU A 390 -26.83 -12.57 -12.51
C LEU A 390 -26.34 -11.23 -11.97
N TRP A 391 -25.56 -11.28 -10.90
CA TRP A 391 -24.78 -10.16 -10.42
C TRP A 391 -23.33 -10.28 -10.87
N ALA A 392 -22.71 -9.19 -11.31
CA ALA A 392 -21.31 -9.11 -11.72
C ALA A 392 -20.63 -7.88 -11.09
N ASP A 393 -19.38 -8.05 -10.68
CA ASP A 393 -18.61 -6.99 -10.03
C ASP A 393 -17.10 -7.28 -10.04
N ASP A 394 -16.29 -6.34 -9.57
CA ASP A 394 -14.83 -6.44 -9.40
C ASP A 394 -14.15 -7.00 -10.67
N ILE A 395 -14.43 -6.40 -11.82
CA ILE A 395 -14.00 -6.89 -13.14
C ILE A 395 -12.67 -6.23 -13.50
N TYR A 396 -11.63 -7.05 -13.66
CA TYR A 396 -10.27 -6.61 -13.97
C TYR A 396 -9.70 -7.33 -15.18
N VAL A 397 -9.01 -6.58 -16.04
CA VAL A 397 -8.13 -7.13 -17.07
C VAL A 397 -6.79 -6.40 -17.03
N TYR A 398 -5.70 -7.13 -16.87
CA TYR A 398 -4.36 -6.55 -16.79
C TYR A 398 -3.27 -7.54 -17.22
N ASP A 399 -2.08 -7.04 -17.55
CA ASP A 399 -0.96 -7.89 -17.96
C ASP A 399 -0.45 -8.73 -16.79
N PHE A 400 -0.24 -10.03 -17.02
CA PHE A 400 0.29 -10.93 -16.00
C PHE A 400 1.71 -10.53 -15.61
N GLN A 401 1.94 -10.31 -14.32
CA GLN A 401 3.26 -10.00 -13.78
C GLN A 401 3.94 -11.29 -13.31
N PRO A 402 5.07 -11.70 -13.90
CA PRO A 402 5.84 -12.83 -13.40
C PRO A 402 6.55 -12.48 -12.09
N ASP A 403 6.88 -13.50 -11.31
CA ASP A 403 7.74 -13.35 -10.13
C ASP A 403 9.09 -12.73 -10.52
N ALA A 404 9.61 -11.85 -9.66
CA ALA A 404 10.93 -11.25 -9.85
C ALA A 404 12.05 -12.31 -9.76
N ALA A 405 13.18 -12.07 -10.41
CA ALA A 405 14.32 -13.00 -10.35
C ALA A 405 14.89 -13.15 -8.93
N ASP A 406 14.80 -12.09 -8.12
CA ASP A 406 15.18 -12.05 -6.71
C ASP A 406 13.97 -12.24 -5.77
N TYR A 407 12.98 -13.05 -6.16
CA TYR A 407 11.83 -13.38 -5.31
C TYR A 407 12.24 -14.04 -3.98
N VAL A 408 11.29 -14.21 -3.06
CA VAL A 408 11.51 -14.80 -1.73
C VAL A 408 12.25 -16.14 -1.81
N PRO A 409 13.39 -16.31 -1.10
CA PRO A 409 14.13 -17.56 -1.08
C PRO A 409 13.30 -18.75 -0.60
N ALA A 410 13.71 -19.97 -0.93
CA ALA A 410 13.02 -21.17 -0.47
C ALA A 410 12.93 -21.25 1.06
N VAL A 411 11.83 -21.83 1.54
CA VAL A 411 11.64 -22.18 2.95
C VAL A 411 12.69 -23.22 3.38
N GLN A 412 13.28 -23.02 4.55
CA GLN A 412 14.20 -23.95 5.19
C GLN A 412 13.41 -25.02 5.93
N THR A 413 13.92 -26.26 5.89
CA THR A 413 13.24 -27.37 6.55
C THR A 413 13.68 -27.46 8.00
N VAL A 414 12.71 -27.55 8.91
CA VAL A 414 12.90 -27.89 10.33
C VAL A 414 12.09 -29.15 10.65
N THR A 415 12.57 -29.95 11.58
CA THR A 415 11.89 -31.19 11.97
C THR A 415 10.99 -30.93 13.17
N SER A 416 9.67 -31.11 13.01
CA SER A 416 8.72 -30.96 14.11
C SER A 416 8.95 -32.00 15.22
N ARG A 417 8.76 -31.59 16.48
CA ARG A 417 8.69 -32.48 17.65
C ARG A 417 7.31 -33.12 17.86
N GLY A 418 6.40 -32.98 16.89
CA GLY A 418 5.06 -33.58 16.92
C GLY A 418 3.94 -32.68 17.46
N TYR A 419 4.25 -31.42 17.81
CA TYR A 419 3.28 -30.44 18.29
C TYR A 419 2.66 -29.63 17.14
N LYS A 420 1.45 -29.13 17.39
CA LYS A 420 0.70 -28.21 16.53
C LYS A 420 0.93 -26.78 17.03
N VAL A 421 1.72 -26.01 16.30
CA VAL A 421 2.08 -24.62 16.64
C VAL A 421 1.24 -23.67 15.80
N GLY A 422 0.33 -22.95 16.44
CA GLY A 422 -0.48 -21.90 15.82
C GLY A 422 0.03 -20.50 16.15
N MET A 423 -0.13 -19.57 15.21
CA MET A 423 0.09 -18.14 15.41
C MET A 423 -1.26 -17.42 15.47
N GLN A 424 -1.50 -16.68 16.54
CA GLN A 424 -2.70 -15.88 16.76
C GLN A 424 -2.58 -14.51 16.09
N SER A 425 -3.74 -13.91 15.87
CA SER A 425 -4.04 -12.71 15.09
C SER A 425 -2.99 -12.34 14.05
N PHE A 426 -3.23 -12.83 12.85
CA PHE A 426 -2.77 -12.17 11.65
C PHE A 426 -3.76 -11.02 11.35
N PHE A 427 -3.37 -9.80 11.70
CA PHE A 427 -4.13 -8.60 11.43
C PHE A 427 -4.14 -8.26 9.95
N ALA A 428 -5.33 -8.05 9.44
CA ALA A 428 -5.61 -7.85 8.03
C ALA A 428 -5.57 -6.37 7.59
N GLY A 429 -5.54 -5.42 8.53
CA GLY A 429 -5.69 -3.99 8.24
C GLY A 429 -4.43 -3.24 7.78
N TRP A 430 -3.26 -3.88 7.62
CA TRP A 430 -2.01 -3.21 7.21
C TRP A 430 -1.95 -2.88 5.71
N ARG A 431 -2.86 -2.00 5.28
CA ARG A 431 -2.90 -1.38 3.96
C ARG A 431 -3.22 0.09 4.16
N ASP A 432 -2.37 0.97 3.65
CA ASP A 432 -2.53 2.40 3.87
C ASP A 432 -3.87 2.90 3.29
N GLY A 433 -4.55 3.74 4.06
CA GLY A 433 -5.90 4.21 3.76
C GLY A 433 -7.03 3.28 4.19
N HIS A 434 -6.78 1.99 4.49
CA HIS A 434 -7.79 0.93 4.74
C HIS A 434 -8.16 0.72 6.22
N HIS A 435 -7.30 1.26 7.05
CA HIS A 435 -7.31 1.28 8.50
C HIS A 435 -6.66 2.62 8.89
N CYS A 436 -6.36 2.86 10.17
CA CYS A 436 -5.67 4.09 10.58
C CYS A 436 -4.22 4.22 10.04
N GLY A 437 -3.74 3.26 9.23
CA GLY A 437 -2.52 3.34 8.44
C GLY A 437 -1.22 3.17 9.23
N TRP A 438 -0.10 3.49 8.60
CA TRP A 438 1.23 3.21 9.13
C TRP A 438 1.82 4.35 9.97
N ASP A 439 1.32 5.59 9.87
CA ASP A 439 1.86 6.76 10.58
C ASP A 439 1.91 6.58 12.12
N TRP A 440 0.92 5.90 12.69
CA TRP A 440 0.86 5.59 14.13
C TRP A 440 2.01 4.69 14.59
N ILE A 441 2.46 3.80 13.71
CA ILE A 441 3.46 2.76 13.96
C ILE A 441 4.84 3.34 13.63
N TYR A 442 4.92 4.08 12.53
CA TYR A 442 6.12 4.64 11.96
C TYR A 442 6.90 5.56 12.92
N ARG A 443 6.22 6.18 13.89
CA ARG A 443 6.86 7.03 14.92
C ARG A 443 7.63 6.26 16.00
N TYR A 444 7.47 4.94 16.10
CA TYR A 444 8.09 4.10 17.12
C TYR A 444 9.17 3.19 16.52
N PRO A 445 10.46 3.45 16.81
CA PRO A 445 11.56 2.69 16.20
C PRO A 445 11.53 1.19 16.49
N ASN A 446 11.07 0.79 17.67
CA ASN A 446 10.90 -0.61 18.09
C ASN A 446 9.74 -1.32 17.35
N HIS A 447 8.90 -0.59 16.63
CA HIS A 447 7.86 -1.14 15.79
C HIS A 447 8.26 -1.27 14.32
N ASP A 448 9.43 -0.73 13.89
CA ASP A 448 9.91 -0.82 12.51
C ASP A 448 9.98 -2.29 12.03
N PRO A 449 9.10 -2.74 11.13
CA PRO A 449 9.06 -4.14 10.71
C PRO A 449 10.22 -4.47 9.78
N TYR A 450 10.83 -5.64 9.96
CA TYR A 450 11.88 -6.10 9.04
C TYR A 450 11.35 -6.31 7.62
N ILE A 451 10.06 -6.64 7.48
CA ILE A 451 9.38 -6.71 6.19
C ILE A 451 9.16 -5.31 5.58
N GLY A 452 9.20 -4.23 6.36
CA GLY A 452 8.86 -2.87 5.92
C GLY A 452 7.38 -2.55 6.14
N PHE A 453 6.96 -1.35 5.74
CA PHE A 453 5.57 -0.88 5.81
C PHE A 453 4.79 -1.35 4.59
N PHE A 454 4.56 -2.66 4.51
CA PHE A 454 4.00 -3.30 3.32
C PHE A 454 2.53 -2.94 3.08
N ASP A 455 2.07 -3.15 1.85
CA ASP A 455 0.66 -3.20 1.50
C ASP A 455 0.18 -4.65 1.69
N ASN A 456 -0.83 -4.85 2.54
CA ASN A 456 -1.55 -6.12 2.56
C ASN A 456 -2.13 -6.44 1.18
N GLY A 457 -2.31 -7.75 0.92
CA GLY A 457 -2.78 -8.28 -0.36
C GLY A 457 -1.68 -8.59 -1.38
N LYS A 458 -0.41 -8.28 -1.10
CA LYS A 458 0.71 -8.65 -1.98
C LYS A 458 1.21 -10.08 -1.70
N PRO A 459 1.19 -11.01 -2.69
CA PRO A 459 1.69 -12.37 -2.50
C PRO A 459 3.14 -12.45 -2.02
N GLU A 460 4.02 -11.54 -2.48
CA GLU A 460 5.43 -11.54 -2.07
C GLU A 460 5.62 -11.17 -0.58
N ALA A 461 4.86 -10.19 -0.07
CA ALA A 461 4.88 -9.84 1.35
C ALA A 461 4.34 -11.00 2.19
N MET A 462 3.30 -11.69 1.72
CA MET A 462 2.80 -12.89 2.36
C MET A 462 3.83 -14.03 2.35
N ASP A 463 4.52 -14.27 1.23
CA ASP A 463 5.55 -15.31 1.14
C ASP A 463 6.72 -15.09 2.10
N TRP A 464 7.13 -13.84 2.34
CA TRP A 464 8.11 -13.52 3.39
C TRP A 464 7.62 -13.91 4.79
N GLN A 465 6.36 -13.61 5.11
CA GLN A 465 5.77 -13.92 6.40
C GLN A 465 5.60 -15.44 6.58
N LEU A 466 5.05 -16.13 5.57
CA LEU A 466 4.91 -17.58 5.55
C LEU A 466 6.27 -18.28 5.63
N LYS A 467 7.30 -17.73 4.97
CA LYS A 467 8.67 -18.25 5.08
C LYS A 467 9.17 -18.17 6.52
N TRP A 468 9.07 -17.02 7.17
CA TRP A 468 9.54 -16.89 8.56
C TRP A 468 8.78 -17.78 9.53
N MET A 469 7.47 -17.89 9.37
CA MET A 469 6.63 -18.83 10.13
C MET A 469 7.07 -20.28 9.90
N ALA A 470 7.21 -20.72 8.64
CA ALA A 470 7.57 -22.08 8.29
C ALA A 470 8.99 -22.45 8.74
N ASP A 471 9.96 -21.56 8.52
CA ASP A 471 11.34 -21.68 9.00
C ASP A 471 11.36 -21.83 10.55
N SER A 472 10.36 -21.30 11.26
CA SER A 472 10.24 -21.39 12.72
C SER A 472 9.41 -22.58 13.21
N GLY A 473 8.83 -23.38 12.30
CA GLY A 473 8.00 -24.53 12.65
C GLY A 473 6.55 -24.20 13.00
N VAL A 474 6.05 -23.02 12.65
CA VAL A 474 4.62 -22.67 12.77
C VAL A 474 3.83 -23.47 11.73
N ASN A 475 2.74 -24.11 12.15
CA ASN A 475 1.92 -24.97 11.29
C ASN A 475 0.76 -24.22 10.64
N PHE A 476 0.18 -23.27 11.38
CA PHE A 476 -0.92 -22.45 10.89
C PHE A 476 -0.96 -21.08 11.57
N PHE A 477 -1.66 -20.14 10.95
CA PHE A 477 -2.04 -18.88 11.60
C PHE A 477 -3.56 -18.71 11.63
N LEU A 478 -4.03 -17.91 12.59
CA LEU A 478 -5.40 -17.44 12.69
C LEU A 478 -5.52 -16.05 12.06
N ASP A 479 -6.22 -15.96 10.94
CA ASP A 479 -6.54 -14.70 10.29
C ASP A 479 -7.74 -14.03 10.97
N CYS A 480 -7.64 -12.73 11.24
CA CYS A 480 -8.73 -11.99 11.85
C CYS A 480 -9.86 -11.79 10.84
N TRP A 481 -10.99 -12.43 11.08
CA TRP A 481 -12.11 -12.43 10.18
C TRP A 481 -13.27 -11.58 10.72
N TYR A 482 -13.80 -10.71 9.85
CA TYR A 482 -14.90 -9.83 10.15
C TYR A 482 -15.90 -9.86 9.00
N ARG A 483 -17.18 -10.05 9.32
CA ARG A 483 -18.26 -9.89 8.35
C ARG A 483 -18.28 -8.48 7.78
N ASN A 484 -18.95 -8.29 6.65
CA ASN A 484 -19.29 -6.95 6.21
C ASN A 484 -20.34 -6.29 7.13
N ASN A 485 -20.30 -4.97 7.18
CA ASN A 485 -21.19 -4.15 8.01
C ASN A 485 -22.51 -3.75 7.32
N ASP A 486 -22.60 -3.88 5.99
CA ASP A 486 -23.66 -3.21 5.20
C ASP A 486 -24.90 -4.07 4.90
N GLY A 487 -25.22 -5.08 5.70
CA GLY A 487 -26.50 -5.79 5.63
C GLY A 487 -26.39 -7.31 5.53
N PRO A 488 -27.44 -8.00 5.04
CA PRO A 488 -27.51 -9.45 5.10
C PRO A 488 -26.62 -10.15 4.06
N SER A 489 -26.26 -9.57 2.91
CA SER A 489 -25.42 -10.26 1.89
C SER A 489 -23.92 -10.26 2.24
N MET A 490 -23.17 -11.29 1.82
CA MET A 490 -21.71 -11.38 1.96
C MET A 490 -21.01 -11.32 0.59
N LYS A 491 -20.60 -10.12 0.12
CA LYS A 491 -19.71 -9.98 -1.06
C LYS A 491 -18.28 -10.38 -0.72
N GLU A 492 -17.75 -9.85 0.39
CA GLU A 492 -16.45 -10.19 0.95
C GLU A 492 -16.37 -9.83 2.45
N PRO A 493 -15.39 -10.33 3.21
CA PRO A 493 -15.09 -9.84 4.56
C PRO A 493 -14.54 -8.41 4.54
N LEU A 494 -14.64 -7.72 5.67
CA LEU A 494 -14.22 -6.32 5.82
C LEU A 494 -12.81 -6.04 5.26
N PHE A 495 -11.81 -6.74 5.79
CA PHE A 495 -10.41 -6.51 5.42
C PHE A 495 -9.96 -7.34 4.22
N GLU A 496 -10.86 -8.10 3.59
CA GLU A 496 -10.58 -8.77 2.32
C GLU A 496 -10.84 -7.86 1.10
N TYR A 497 -11.54 -6.75 1.34
CA TYR A 497 -11.90 -5.74 0.36
C TYR A 497 -10.66 -5.15 -0.35
N THR A 498 -10.71 -5.04 -1.68
CA THR A 498 -9.74 -4.34 -2.57
C THR A 498 -8.29 -4.86 -2.64
N ASP A 499 -7.81 -5.69 -1.70
CA ASP A 499 -6.55 -6.46 -1.75
C ASP A 499 -6.31 -7.15 -0.38
N GLY A 500 -7.18 -8.08 0.01
CA GLY A 500 -7.11 -8.78 1.29
C GLY A 500 -5.93 -9.73 1.55
N PRO A 501 -5.59 -10.01 2.83
CA PRO A 501 -4.48 -10.88 3.20
C PRO A 501 -4.71 -12.35 2.80
N LEU A 502 -5.93 -12.87 2.86
CA LEU A 502 -6.18 -14.24 2.40
C LEU A 502 -6.48 -14.28 0.90
N HIS A 503 -7.43 -13.45 0.44
CA HIS A 503 -8.00 -13.58 -0.90
C HIS A 503 -7.02 -13.21 -1.99
N ASN A 504 -6.22 -12.16 -1.79
CA ASN A 504 -5.30 -11.64 -2.80
C ASN A 504 -3.84 -12.00 -2.50
N ALA A 505 -3.47 -12.10 -1.22
CA ALA A 505 -2.12 -12.49 -0.83
C ALA A 505 -1.99 -14.02 -0.68
N TYR A 506 -2.52 -14.62 0.39
CA TYR A 506 -2.29 -16.03 0.73
C TYR A 506 -2.73 -17.00 -0.36
N PHE A 507 -3.91 -16.81 -0.96
CA PHE A 507 -4.39 -17.75 -1.99
C PHE A 507 -3.52 -17.82 -3.24
N TYR A 508 -2.71 -16.79 -3.50
CA TYR A 508 -1.80 -16.72 -4.63
C TYR A 508 -0.31 -16.76 -4.23
N ALA A 509 -0.01 -16.86 -2.93
CA ALA A 509 1.34 -16.97 -2.39
C ALA A 509 1.96 -18.34 -2.68
N LYS A 510 3.24 -18.35 -3.05
CA LYS A 510 3.99 -19.54 -3.44
C LYS A 510 4.16 -20.54 -2.29
N TYR A 511 4.26 -20.05 -1.06
CA TYR A 511 4.46 -20.83 0.16
C TYR A 511 3.17 -21.04 0.96
N SER A 512 2.01 -20.79 0.37
CA SER A 512 0.69 -21.05 0.99
C SER A 512 0.45 -22.55 1.28
N ASP A 513 1.26 -23.46 0.76
CA ASP A 513 1.25 -24.87 1.13
C ASP A 513 2.09 -25.19 2.38
N LYS A 514 2.96 -24.28 2.83
CA LYS A 514 3.92 -24.49 3.94
C LYS A 514 3.36 -24.15 5.31
N VAL A 515 2.53 -23.12 5.40
CA VAL A 515 1.81 -22.74 6.62
C VAL A 515 0.34 -22.66 6.26
N LYS A 516 -0.50 -23.42 6.97
CA LYS A 516 -1.95 -23.45 6.75
C LYS A 516 -2.59 -22.19 7.35
N PHE A 517 -3.83 -21.90 7.00
CA PHE A 517 -4.59 -20.81 7.62
C PHE A 517 -5.86 -21.36 8.27
N ALA A 518 -6.32 -20.72 9.32
CA ALA A 518 -7.68 -20.83 9.84
C ALA A 518 -8.19 -19.42 10.14
N ILE A 519 -9.51 -19.26 10.27
CA ILE A 519 -10.10 -17.95 10.59
C ILE A 519 -10.44 -17.85 12.08
N ALA A 520 -10.27 -16.65 12.64
CA ALA A 520 -10.76 -16.25 13.94
C ALA A 520 -11.80 -15.14 13.74
N ASP A 521 -13.08 -15.43 13.96
CA ASP A 521 -14.13 -14.42 13.83
C ASP A 521 -14.24 -13.53 15.07
N TYR A 522 -14.32 -12.21 14.84
CA TYR A 522 -14.52 -11.21 15.91
C TYR A 522 -15.84 -10.44 15.80
N SER A 523 -16.76 -10.89 14.93
CA SER A 523 -17.89 -10.08 14.46
C SER A 523 -19.28 -10.70 14.66
N LEU A 524 -19.37 -11.97 15.05
CA LEU A 524 -20.64 -12.69 15.14
C LEU A 524 -21.58 -12.24 16.27
N ALA A 525 -21.10 -11.49 17.25
CA ALA A 525 -21.95 -10.90 18.29
C ALA A 525 -23.03 -9.96 17.70
N ALA A 526 -22.79 -9.38 16.51
CA ALA A 526 -23.75 -8.55 15.79
C ALA A 526 -24.63 -9.34 14.80
N CYS A 527 -24.54 -10.67 14.77
CA CYS A 527 -25.18 -11.52 13.76
C CYS A 527 -26.36 -12.32 14.33
N THR A 528 -27.49 -12.37 13.61
CA THR A 528 -28.58 -13.29 13.95
C THR A 528 -28.25 -14.71 13.51
N ALA A 529 -28.86 -15.72 14.13
CA ALA A 529 -28.69 -17.11 13.71
C ALA A 529 -29.14 -17.34 12.25
N SER A 530 -30.16 -16.61 11.77
CA SER A 530 -30.61 -16.66 10.38
C SER A 530 -29.57 -16.09 9.43
N ASP A 531 -29.03 -14.91 9.73
CA ASP A 531 -28.00 -14.27 8.89
C ASP A 531 -26.75 -15.16 8.79
N PHE A 532 -26.36 -15.77 9.92
CA PHE A 532 -25.27 -16.73 9.95
C PHE A 532 -25.50 -17.89 8.98
N SER A 533 -26.66 -18.56 9.06
CA SER A 533 -26.96 -19.71 8.21
C SER A 533 -27.17 -19.35 6.74
N THR A 534 -27.71 -18.18 6.44
CA THR A 534 -28.05 -17.78 5.07
C THR A 534 -26.86 -17.22 4.30
N TYR A 535 -25.93 -16.52 4.96
CA TYR A 535 -24.91 -15.73 4.27
C TYR A 535 -23.48 -16.05 4.71
N ILE A 536 -23.23 -16.21 6.01
CA ILE A 536 -21.87 -16.44 6.53
C ILE A 536 -21.45 -17.90 6.31
N LEU A 537 -22.28 -18.85 6.74
CA LEU A 537 -21.95 -20.28 6.67
C LEU A 537 -21.72 -20.79 5.24
N PRO A 538 -22.57 -20.48 4.23
CA PRO A 538 -22.30 -20.84 2.85
C PRO A 538 -20.99 -20.24 2.34
N TYR A 539 -20.72 -18.98 2.66
CA TYR A 539 -19.50 -18.28 2.27
C TYR A 539 -18.25 -18.96 2.85
N TRP A 540 -18.25 -19.25 4.16
CA TRP A 540 -17.13 -19.94 4.81
C TRP A 540 -16.84 -21.31 4.20
N ILE A 541 -17.89 -22.08 3.85
CA ILE A 541 -17.72 -23.37 3.20
C ILE A 541 -17.04 -23.21 1.84
N GLU A 542 -17.51 -22.28 1.01
CA GLU A 542 -17.06 -22.10 -0.37
C GLU A 542 -15.67 -21.45 -0.49
N TYR A 543 -15.33 -20.51 0.41
CA TYR A 543 -14.04 -19.83 0.40
C TYR A 543 -12.97 -20.49 1.24
N TYR A 544 -13.32 -21.05 2.40
CA TYR A 544 -12.32 -21.45 3.39
C TYR A 544 -12.30 -22.95 3.61
N PHE A 545 -13.38 -23.57 4.06
CA PHE A 545 -13.35 -25.00 4.43
C PHE A 545 -13.10 -25.93 3.25
N LYS A 546 -13.51 -25.57 2.03
CA LYS A 546 -13.17 -26.33 0.81
C LYS A 546 -11.73 -26.10 0.30
N ASP A 547 -10.96 -25.19 0.91
CA ASP A 547 -9.55 -24.99 0.59
C ASP A 547 -8.69 -26.06 1.29
N SER A 548 -7.87 -26.80 0.54
CA SER A 548 -6.94 -27.80 1.10
C SER A 548 -5.78 -27.18 1.92
N ARG A 549 -5.66 -25.86 1.89
CA ARG A 549 -4.75 -25.07 2.73
C ARG A 549 -5.37 -24.59 4.03
N TYR A 550 -6.67 -24.81 4.24
CA TYR A 550 -7.29 -24.59 5.54
C TYR A 550 -6.72 -25.56 6.57
N TYR A 551 -6.54 -25.11 7.82
CA TYR A 551 -6.01 -25.95 8.88
C TYR A 551 -7.07 -26.93 9.38
N VAL A 552 -6.77 -28.22 9.17
CA VAL A 552 -7.66 -29.33 9.50
C VAL A 552 -6.91 -30.32 10.37
N ILE A 553 -7.47 -30.64 11.52
CA ILE A 553 -6.95 -31.70 12.40
C ILE A 553 -7.33 -33.05 11.77
N PRO A 554 -6.39 -33.99 11.59
CA PRO A 554 -6.70 -35.31 11.04
C PRO A 554 -7.81 -36.03 11.81
N GLY A 555 -8.69 -36.71 11.07
CA GLY A 555 -9.80 -37.51 11.60
C GLY A 555 -10.00 -38.79 10.81
N ALA A 556 -11.18 -39.41 10.94
CA ALA A 556 -11.50 -40.68 10.28
C ALA A 556 -11.75 -40.52 8.76
N THR A 557 -12.25 -39.36 8.34
CA THR A 557 -12.52 -39.03 6.93
C THR A 557 -11.73 -37.79 6.50
N LYS A 558 -12.39 -36.63 6.29
CA LYS A 558 -11.71 -35.38 5.93
C LYS A 558 -11.12 -34.64 7.13
N GLY A 559 -11.34 -35.10 8.36
CA GLY A 559 -10.86 -34.44 9.58
C GLY A 559 -11.77 -33.34 10.10
N TYR A 560 -11.23 -32.55 11.02
CA TYR A 560 -11.92 -31.48 11.74
C TYR A 560 -11.28 -30.13 11.41
N PRO A 561 -11.91 -29.28 10.58
CA PRO A 561 -11.47 -27.91 10.39
C PRO A 561 -11.44 -27.17 11.72
N VAL A 562 -10.47 -26.29 11.92
CA VAL A 562 -10.36 -25.47 13.14
C VAL A 562 -10.88 -24.06 12.85
N ILE A 563 -11.72 -23.51 13.72
CA ILE A 563 -12.17 -22.11 13.67
C ILE A 563 -12.11 -21.53 15.07
N SER A 564 -11.78 -20.23 15.19
CA SER A 564 -11.84 -19.53 16.47
C SER A 564 -12.94 -18.48 16.51
N ILE A 565 -13.53 -18.29 17.70
CA ILE A 565 -14.47 -17.22 18.03
C ILE A 565 -13.79 -16.26 19.01
N GLY A 566 -13.41 -15.08 18.53
CA GLY A 566 -12.71 -14.04 19.27
C GLY A 566 -13.56 -13.32 20.32
N CYS A 567 -14.87 -13.19 20.09
CA CYS A 567 -15.80 -12.47 20.98
C CYS A 567 -16.79 -13.41 21.70
N ALA A 568 -16.35 -14.61 22.09
CA ALA A 568 -17.23 -15.69 22.54
C ALA A 568 -18.10 -15.35 23.75
N THR A 569 -17.57 -14.60 24.72
CA THR A 569 -18.32 -14.16 25.92
C THR A 569 -19.43 -13.17 25.60
N SER A 570 -19.29 -12.37 24.55
CA SER A 570 -20.38 -11.51 24.06
C SER A 570 -21.41 -12.33 23.29
N TRP A 571 -20.95 -13.27 22.47
CA TRP A 571 -21.84 -14.04 21.60
C TRP A 571 -22.74 -15.03 22.36
N ILE A 572 -22.23 -15.66 23.42
CA ILE A 572 -23.02 -16.60 24.22
C ILE A 572 -24.22 -15.94 24.93
N ASN A 573 -24.13 -14.62 25.17
CA ASN A 573 -25.19 -13.86 25.82
C ASN A 573 -26.29 -13.40 24.86
N LEU A 574 -26.21 -13.74 23.56
CA LEU A 574 -27.30 -13.46 22.63
C LEU A 574 -28.55 -14.30 22.95
N ALA A 575 -29.72 -13.70 22.72
CA ALA A 575 -31.01 -14.34 22.96
C ALA A 575 -31.20 -15.64 22.16
N ASN A 576 -32.12 -16.49 22.64
CA ASN A 576 -32.57 -17.70 21.94
C ASN A 576 -31.46 -18.72 21.62
N ASN A 577 -30.37 -18.76 22.41
CA ASN A 577 -29.23 -19.65 22.19
C ASN A 577 -28.58 -19.48 20.80
N ALA A 578 -28.53 -18.26 20.27
CA ALA A 578 -28.05 -17.99 18.90
C ALA A 578 -26.69 -18.63 18.60
N MET A 579 -25.71 -18.46 19.49
CA MET A 579 -24.38 -19.07 19.35
C MET A 579 -24.44 -20.60 19.22
N LYS A 580 -25.18 -21.26 20.12
CA LYS A 580 -25.32 -22.73 20.12
C LYS A 580 -25.98 -23.25 18.85
N ASN A 581 -27.02 -22.55 18.39
CA ASN A 581 -27.73 -22.92 17.17
C ASN A 581 -26.83 -22.75 15.94
N SER A 582 -26.07 -21.66 15.86
CA SER A 582 -25.11 -21.41 14.78
C SER A 582 -23.97 -22.43 14.74
N ILE A 583 -23.37 -22.78 15.89
CA ILE A 583 -22.31 -23.81 15.95
C ILE A 583 -22.86 -25.19 15.57
N THR A 584 -24.10 -25.49 15.99
CA THR A 584 -24.79 -26.74 15.61
C THR A 584 -25.03 -26.80 14.09
N ALA A 585 -25.48 -25.69 13.48
CA ALA A 585 -25.65 -25.58 12.04
C ALA A 585 -24.32 -25.72 11.28
N LEU A 586 -23.24 -25.11 11.80
CA LEU A 586 -21.89 -25.25 11.26
C LEU A 586 -21.42 -26.71 11.23
N ARG A 587 -21.56 -27.43 12.36
CA ARG A 587 -21.22 -28.86 12.46
C ARG A 587 -22.00 -29.69 11.45
N ALA A 588 -23.33 -29.52 11.39
CA ALA A 588 -24.18 -30.26 10.46
C ALA A 588 -23.80 -29.98 9.00
N ALA A 589 -23.53 -28.73 8.65
CA ALA A 589 -23.13 -28.36 7.29
C ALA A 589 -21.77 -28.93 6.90
N LEU A 590 -20.79 -28.95 7.80
CA LEU A 590 -19.48 -29.55 7.52
C LEU A 590 -19.53 -31.07 7.42
N VAL A 591 -20.35 -31.74 8.23
CA VAL A 591 -20.63 -33.18 8.05
C VAL A 591 -21.26 -33.46 6.69
N ALA A 592 -22.20 -32.62 6.23
CA ALA A 592 -22.80 -32.75 4.90
C ALA A 592 -21.78 -32.53 3.75
N GLU A 593 -20.74 -31.74 3.98
CA GLU A 593 -19.60 -31.59 3.06
C GLU A 593 -18.56 -32.73 3.21
N GLY A 594 -18.77 -33.68 4.14
CA GLY A 594 -17.96 -34.87 4.36
C GLY A 594 -16.82 -34.72 5.37
N PHE A 595 -16.83 -33.69 6.21
CA PHE A 595 -15.92 -33.58 7.36
C PHE A 595 -16.40 -34.41 8.55
N ASP A 596 -15.49 -34.77 9.45
CA ASP A 596 -15.82 -35.51 10.67
C ASP A 596 -16.52 -34.62 11.71
N GLY A 597 -16.45 -33.30 11.53
CA GLY A 597 -17.01 -32.28 12.40
C GLY A 597 -16.27 -30.96 12.22
N VAL A 598 -16.12 -30.20 13.30
CA VAL A 598 -15.31 -28.98 13.38
C VAL A 598 -14.81 -28.84 14.81
N VAL A 599 -13.60 -28.31 14.99
CA VAL A 599 -13.09 -27.87 16.29
C VAL A 599 -13.30 -26.36 16.39
N VAL A 600 -14.09 -25.94 17.38
CA VAL A 600 -14.39 -24.54 17.65
C VAL A 600 -13.60 -24.08 18.88
N LEU A 601 -12.65 -23.17 18.66
CA LEU A 601 -11.88 -22.50 19.70
C LEU A 601 -12.59 -21.21 20.13
N ALA A 602 -12.35 -20.77 21.36
CA ALA A 602 -12.81 -19.46 21.83
C ALA A 602 -11.69 -18.67 22.51
N SER A 603 -11.64 -17.37 22.25
CA SER A 603 -10.86 -16.45 23.06
C SER A 603 -11.55 -16.27 24.42
N TYR A 604 -10.91 -16.79 25.48
CA TYR A 604 -11.31 -16.62 26.87
C TYR A 604 -10.12 -16.89 27.79
N SER A 605 -9.78 -15.91 28.63
CA SER A 605 -8.60 -15.93 29.51
C SER A 605 -8.93 -16.20 31.00
N GLY A 606 -10.22 -16.26 31.36
CA GLY A 606 -10.67 -16.52 32.72
C GLY A 606 -10.72 -18.01 33.08
N SER A 607 -10.88 -18.30 34.38
CA SER A 607 -11.04 -19.66 34.92
C SER A 607 -12.35 -19.84 35.70
N ASP A 608 -13.32 -18.96 35.52
CA ASP A 608 -14.65 -19.11 36.13
C ASP A 608 -15.35 -20.33 35.52
N LYS A 609 -15.64 -21.33 36.37
CA LYS A 609 -16.22 -22.60 35.95
C LYS A 609 -17.58 -22.41 35.28
N ALA A 610 -18.44 -21.51 35.77
CA ALA A 610 -19.76 -21.32 35.21
C ALA A 610 -19.69 -20.73 33.80
N VAL A 611 -18.80 -19.75 33.57
CA VAL A 611 -18.56 -19.20 32.23
C VAL A 611 -18.00 -20.27 31.28
N MET A 612 -17.03 -21.06 31.75
CA MET A 612 -16.43 -22.14 30.97
C MET A 612 -17.45 -23.23 30.58
N ASP A 613 -18.27 -23.68 31.55
CA ASP A 613 -19.34 -24.64 31.31
C ASP A 613 -20.37 -24.09 30.33
N ASN A 614 -20.72 -22.81 30.42
CA ASN A 614 -21.63 -22.17 29.47
C ASN A 614 -21.07 -22.20 28.05
N LEU A 615 -19.80 -21.81 27.86
CA LEU A 615 -19.13 -21.84 26.56
C LEU A 615 -19.09 -23.26 25.98
N TYR A 616 -18.72 -24.26 26.79
CA TYR A 616 -18.73 -25.67 26.39
C TYR A 616 -20.12 -26.13 25.96
N ASN A 617 -21.15 -25.83 26.77
CA ASN A 617 -22.54 -26.18 26.49
C ASN A 617 -23.15 -25.46 25.27
N ALA A 618 -22.56 -24.32 24.87
CA ALA A 618 -22.85 -23.62 23.63
C ALA A 618 -22.13 -24.23 22.41
N GLY A 619 -21.21 -25.17 22.63
CA GLY A 619 -20.52 -25.93 21.60
C GLY A 619 -19.08 -25.51 21.32
N ILE A 620 -18.47 -24.68 22.19
CA ILE A 620 -17.01 -24.46 22.13
C ILE A 620 -16.27 -25.71 22.62
N ASP A 621 -15.24 -26.12 21.89
CA ASP A 621 -14.45 -27.31 22.22
C ASP A 621 -13.26 -26.98 23.13
N TYR A 622 -12.59 -25.83 22.91
CA TYR A 622 -11.42 -25.40 23.70
C TYR A 622 -11.35 -23.87 23.82
N CYS A 623 -10.66 -23.37 24.84
CA CYS A 623 -10.38 -21.93 24.99
C CYS A 623 -8.88 -21.62 24.90
N TYR A 624 -8.55 -20.37 24.56
CA TYR A 624 -7.20 -19.82 24.69
C TYR A 624 -7.31 -18.35 25.07
N ALA A 625 -6.23 -17.74 25.55
CA ALA A 625 -6.24 -16.30 25.77
C ALA A 625 -5.69 -15.55 24.56
N TYR A 626 -6.41 -14.52 24.11
CA TYR A 626 -5.93 -13.59 23.07
C TYR A 626 -4.58 -12.96 23.41
N TRP A 627 -4.35 -12.66 24.70
CA TRP A 627 -3.08 -12.13 25.20
C TRP A 627 -2.45 -13.09 26.21
N GLY A 628 -1.21 -13.50 25.96
CA GLY A 628 -0.43 -14.45 26.74
C GLY A 628 0.20 -13.86 27.99
N GLY A 629 0.20 -12.54 28.17
CA GLY A 629 0.88 -11.89 29.28
C GLY A 629 2.38 -11.68 29.03
N ASN A 630 2.98 -10.72 29.73
CA ASN A 630 4.42 -10.44 29.68
C ASN A 630 5.23 -11.05 30.84
N VAL A 631 4.54 -11.63 31.84
CA VAL A 631 5.13 -12.20 33.05
C VAL A 631 4.87 -13.70 33.12
N ILE A 632 5.94 -14.50 33.07
CA ILE A 632 5.87 -15.98 33.04
C ILE A 632 4.96 -16.53 34.13
N GLY A 633 5.16 -16.13 35.39
CA GLY A 633 4.42 -16.68 36.53
C GLY A 633 2.91 -16.42 36.43
N THR A 634 2.53 -15.26 35.88
CA THR A 634 1.12 -14.92 35.63
C THR A 634 0.52 -15.81 34.55
N THR A 635 1.22 -16.00 33.42
CA THR A 635 0.77 -16.87 32.33
C THR A 635 0.64 -18.32 32.78
N GLN A 636 1.63 -18.84 33.53
CA GLN A 636 1.60 -20.18 34.12
C GLN A 636 0.42 -20.35 35.07
N SER A 637 0.23 -19.40 35.98
CA SER A 637 -0.87 -19.44 36.97
C SER A 637 -2.23 -19.43 36.29
N ARG A 638 -2.40 -18.60 35.25
CA ARG A 638 -3.64 -18.57 34.45
C ARG A 638 -3.91 -19.92 33.79
N LEU A 639 -2.93 -20.47 33.05
CA LEU A 639 -3.11 -21.74 32.35
C LEU A 639 -3.42 -22.90 33.32
N ILE A 640 -2.75 -22.95 34.47
CA ILE A 640 -3.02 -23.91 35.54
C ILE A 640 -4.44 -23.73 36.08
N ALA A 641 -4.84 -22.50 36.40
CA ALA A 641 -6.17 -22.20 36.93
C ALA A 641 -7.29 -22.57 35.93
N GLN A 642 -7.10 -22.32 34.64
CA GLN A 642 -8.05 -22.72 33.59
C GLN A 642 -8.16 -24.24 33.48
N ARG A 643 -7.02 -24.96 33.46
CA ARG A 643 -7.00 -26.43 33.45
C ARG A 643 -7.70 -27.03 34.67
N ASP A 644 -7.49 -26.45 35.85
CA ASP A 644 -7.97 -26.97 37.13
C ASP A 644 -9.34 -26.41 37.54
N ALA A 645 -10.01 -25.66 36.66
CA ALA A 645 -11.32 -25.06 36.93
C ALA A 645 -12.45 -26.09 37.11
N GLY A 646 -12.22 -27.36 36.75
CA GLY A 646 -13.21 -28.44 36.85
C GLY A 646 -14.33 -28.36 35.79
N SER A 647 -14.10 -27.64 34.70
CA SER A 647 -14.97 -27.63 33.50
C SER A 647 -14.52 -28.69 32.50
N GLU A 648 -15.38 -29.03 31.53
CA GLU A 648 -14.99 -29.82 30.35
C GLU A 648 -14.30 -28.96 29.27
N LEU A 649 -14.45 -27.63 29.34
CA LEU A 649 -13.73 -26.71 28.46
C LEU A 649 -12.25 -26.67 28.84
N MET A 650 -11.38 -27.23 28.01
CA MET A 650 -9.94 -27.26 28.27
C MET A 650 -9.20 -26.10 27.60
N PRO A 651 -8.13 -25.55 28.23
CA PRO A 651 -7.30 -24.53 27.61
C PRO A 651 -6.36 -25.12 26.56
N ILE A 652 -6.13 -24.39 25.48
CA ILE A 652 -4.96 -24.53 24.60
C ILE A 652 -3.85 -23.65 25.19
N ALA A 653 -2.65 -24.22 25.36
CA ALA A 653 -1.53 -23.48 25.93
C ALA A 653 -1.17 -22.29 25.03
N ASN A 654 -0.99 -21.10 25.60
CA ASN A 654 -0.58 -19.92 24.84
C ASN A 654 0.42 -19.03 25.57
N ALA A 655 1.25 -18.34 24.78
CA ALA A 655 2.23 -17.36 25.22
C ALA A 655 2.47 -16.30 24.13
N GLY A 656 2.91 -15.11 24.51
CA GLY A 656 3.17 -14.02 23.58
C GLY A 656 4.34 -13.15 23.98
N GLN A 657 4.64 -12.17 23.13
CA GLN A 657 5.72 -11.21 23.40
C GLN A 657 5.33 -10.11 24.40
N GLY A 658 4.08 -10.08 24.90
CA GLY A 658 3.53 -8.96 25.66
C GLY A 658 2.89 -7.89 24.76
N GLN A 659 2.48 -6.77 25.36
CA GLN A 659 1.83 -5.64 24.68
C GLN A 659 2.37 -4.31 25.22
N SER A 660 2.36 -3.25 24.41
CA SER A 660 2.76 -1.89 24.85
C SER A 660 1.64 -0.86 24.74
N GLY A 661 0.84 -0.91 23.66
CA GLY A 661 -0.19 0.08 23.35
C GLY A 661 0.34 1.46 22.95
N GLU A 662 1.67 1.66 22.93
CA GLU A 662 2.28 2.96 22.70
C GLU A 662 1.99 3.50 21.29
N ALA A 663 1.92 2.62 20.29
CA ALA A 663 1.57 3.01 18.92
C ALA A 663 0.18 3.64 18.82
N TRP A 664 -0.75 3.33 19.73
CA TRP A 664 -2.08 3.94 19.80
C TRP A 664 -2.21 5.10 20.79
N ASP A 665 -1.15 5.52 21.45
CA ASP A 665 -1.21 6.48 22.58
C ASP A 665 -2.06 5.95 23.77
N VAL A 666 -2.29 4.63 23.84
CA VAL A 666 -3.03 3.95 24.92
C VAL A 666 -2.08 3.00 25.65
N VAL A 667 -1.15 3.56 26.43
CA VAL A 667 -0.21 2.74 27.21
C VAL A 667 -0.99 1.93 28.25
N PHE A 668 -1.08 0.62 28.06
CA PHE A 668 -1.81 -0.27 28.96
C PHE A 668 -1.13 -0.40 30.34
N SER A 669 -1.92 -0.55 31.41
CA SER A 669 -1.36 -0.88 32.73
C SER A 669 -0.62 -2.22 32.68
N GLY A 670 0.69 -2.21 32.96
CA GLY A 670 1.55 -3.40 32.87
C GLY A 670 2.14 -3.64 31.47
N ALA A 671 2.00 -2.68 30.55
CA ALA A 671 2.64 -2.66 29.23
C ALA A 671 4.14 -2.94 29.32
N ALA A 672 4.57 -4.04 28.72
CA ALA A 672 5.96 -4.44 28.60
C ALA A 672 6.10 -5.64 27.67
N TYR A 673 7.31 -5.78 27.13
CA TYR A 673 7.69 -6.91 26.31
C TYR A 673 8.34 -8.02 27.15
N THR A 674 8.02 -9.27 26.85
CA THR A 674 8.64 -10.45 27.45
C THR A 674 10.10 -10.54 26.98
N THR A 675 11.06 -10.68 27.88
CA THR A 675 12.47 -10.89 27.45
C THR A 675 12.61 -12.19 26.66
N LEU A 676 13.56 -12.26 25.71
CA LEU A 676 13.77 -13.46 24.89
C LEU A 676 14.04 -14.72 25.73
N THR A 677 14.81 -14.58 26.82
CA THR A 677 15.04 -15.67 27.78
C THR A 677 13.74 -16.15 28.41
N ASN A 678 12.92 -15.22 28.89
CA ASN A 678 11.65 -15.56 29.53
C ASN A 678 10.66 -16.21 28.56
N PHE A 679 10.60 -15.72 27.33
CA PHE A 679 9.78 -16.29 26.27
C PHE A 679 10.20 -17.74 25.95
N GLY A 680 11.52 -17.99 25.86
CA GLY A 680 12.07 -19.34 25.70
C GLY A 680 11.74 -20.26 26.87
N SER A 681 11.90 -19.78 28.11
CA SER A 681 11.54 -20.53 29.32
C SER A 681 10.05 -20.86 29.39
N MET A 682 9.18 -19.93 29.03
CA MET A 682 7.73 -20.17 28.98
C MET A 682 7.38 -21.24 27.93
N SER A 683 7.99 -21.16 26.75
CA SER A 683 7.80 -22.14 25.67
C SER A 683 8.25 -23.55 26.07
N ALA A 684 9.40 -23.65 26.74
CA ALA A 684 9.89 -24.91 27.29
C ALA A 684 8.97 -25.47 28.39
N TRP A 685 8.50 -24.63 29.31
CA TRP A 685 7.56 -25.05 30.35
C TRP A 685 6.23 -25.55 29.79
N MET A 686 5.67 -24.87 28.79
CA MET A 686 4.46 -25.35 28.11
C MET A 686 4.68 -26.76 27.56
N ARG A 687 5.78 -26.95 26.81
CA ARG A 687 6.13 -28.24 26.19
C ARG A 687 6.40 -29.36 27.20
N ASP A 688 7.21 -29.08 28.22
CA ASP A 688 7.78 -30.12 29.08
C ASP A 688 6.95 -30.39 30.34
N THR A 689 6.06 -29.47 30.72
CA THR A 689 5.29 -29.55 31.97
C THR A 689 3.78 -29.44 31.76
N PHE A 690 3.31 -28.41 31.05
CA PHE A 690 1.87 -28.17 30.92
C PHE A 690 1.18 -29.17 29.99
N LEU A 691 1.64 -29.27 28.73
CA LEU A 691 1.09 -30.16 27.71
C LEU A 691 1.07 -31.65 28.13
N PRO A 692 2.12 -32.22 28.74
CA PRO A 692 2.13 -33.63 29.15
C PRO A 692 1.41 -33.90 30.48
N SER A 693 0.75 -32.90 31.09
CA SER A 693 0.02 -33.12 32.35
C SER A 693 -1.09 -34.15 32.17
N THR A 694 -1.29 -35.00 33.19
CA THR A 694 -2.21 -36.15 33.12
C THR A 694 -3.66 -35.75 32.83
N THR A 695 -4.08 -34.57 33.30
CA THR A 695 -5.42 -34.00 33.03
C THR A 695 -5.65 -33.69 31.54
N LEU A 696 -4.60 -33.39 30.78
CA LEU A 696 -4.69 -33.06 29.35
C LEU A 696 -4.43 -34.26 28.43
N SER A 697 -3.94 -35.37 28.98
CA SER A 697 -3.49 -36.54 28.22
C SER A 697 -4.59 -37.05 27.26
N GLY A 698 -4.25 -37.11 25.97
CA GLY A 698 -5.17 -37.57 24.92
C GLY A 698 -6.10 -36.49 24.33
N LEU A 699 -6.09 -35.27 24.87
CA LEU A 699 -6.86 -34.14 24.35
C LEU A 699 -6.05 -33.32 23.35
N LEU A 700 -6.72 -32.47 22.56
CA LEU A 700 -6.02 -31.53 21.69
C LEU A 700 -5.08 -30.60 22.48
N SER A 701 -5.51 -30.21 23.69
CA SER A 701 -4.76 -29.43 24.66
C SER A 701 -3.40 -30.01 25.05
N SER A 702 -3.13 -31.30 24.86
CA SER A 702 -1.79 -31.87 25.10
C SER A 702 -0.86 -31.79 23.89
N SER A 703 -1.34 -31.30 22.75
CA SER A 703 -0.59 -31.33 21.48
C SER A 703 -0.64 -30.04 20.66
N MET A 704 -1.39 -29.03 21.09
CA MET A 704 -1.52 -27.75 20.42
C MET A 704 -1.06 -26.60 21.33
N VAL A 705 -0.37 -25.64 20.73
CA VAL A 705 0.02 -24.37 21.34
C VAL A 705 -0.30 -23.21 20.42
N MET A 706 -0.59 -22.05 21.00
CA MET A 706 -0.91 -20.83 20.27
C MET A 706 0.02 -19.69 20.71
N TYR A 707 0.52 -18.90 19.77
CA TYR A 707 1.40 -17.77 20.04
C TYR A 707 0.75 -16.46 19.66
N ASP A 708 0.70 -15.50 20.57
CA ASP A 708 0.06 -14.20 20.35
C ASP A 708 1.08 -13.04 20.21
N ASN A 709 0.90 -12.10 19.29
CA ASN A 709 0.14 -12.14 18.02
C ASN A 709 1.14 -12.00 16.85
N TRP A 710 0.75 -12.25 15.60
CA TRP A 710 1.71 -12.13 14.49
C TRP A 710 2.12 -10.68 14.26
N ASN A 711 1.17 -9.80 13.97
CA ASN A 711 1.44 -8.47 13.43
C ASN A 711 0.48 -7.39 13.97
N GLU A 712 0.00 -7.47 15.21
CA GLU A 712 -0.77 -6.37 15.82
C GLU A 712 0.17 -5.21 16.25
N TYR A 713 0.80 -4.55 15.27
CA TYR A 713 1.82 -3.51 15.51
C TYR A 713 1.28 -2.36 16.35
N GLY A 714 0.02 -2.00 16.16
CA GLY A 714 -0.64 -0.95 16.93
C GLY A 714 -0.80 -1.24 18.42
N GLU A 715 -1.27 -2.44 18.76
CA GLU A 715 -1.42 -2.87 20.16
C GLU A 715 -0.06 -3.04 20.87
N GLY A 716 1.05 -3.05 20.13
CA GLY A 716 2.35 -3.44 20.67
C GLY A 716 2.53 -4.96 20.75
N HIS A 717 1.76 -5.74 19.97
CA HIS A 717 1.56 -7.17 20.18
C HIS A 717 1.91 -7.98 18.92
N TYR A 718 3.21 -8.15 18.63
CA TYR A 718 3.69 -8.66 17.34
C TYR A 718 4.94 -9.56 17.46
N ILE A 719 4.86 -10.82 17.05
CA ILE A 719 5.99 -11.75 16.94
C ILE A 719 6.71 -11.58 15.58
N CYS A 720 6.02 -11.01 14.59
CA CYS A 720 6.61 -10.66 13.31
C CYS A 720 7.85 -9.78 13.54
N PRO A 721 9.02 -10.13 12.99
CA PRO A 721 10.29 -9.47 13.31
C PRO A 721 10.29 -7.95 13.10
N THR A 722 10.71 -7.23 14.14
CA THR A 722 10.93 -5.77 14.15
C THR A 722 12.29 -5.43 14.77
N ASN A 723 12.64 -4.15 14.81
CA ASN A 723 13.83 -3.67 15.53
C ASN A 723 13.81 -3.94 17.05
N LEU A 724 12.66 -4.29 17.65
CA LEU A 724 12.57 -4.62 19.08
C LEU A 724 13.44 -5.84 19.45
N ALA A 725 13.29 -6.94 18.72
CA ALA A 725 13.92 -8.22 19.05
C ALA A 725 14.40 -9.03 17.84
N GLY A 726 14.29 -8.47 16.62
CA GLY A 726 14.58 -9.19 15.38
C GLY A 726 13.82 -10.51 15.31
N PHE A 727 14.53 -11.60 15.01
CA PHE A 727 13.96 -12.95 14.92
C PHE A 727 13.91 -13.70 16.27
N GLY A 728 14.23 -13.05 17.39
CA GLY A 728 14.43 -13.72 18.68
C GLY A 728 13.22 -14.53 19.16
N TYR A 729 12.00 -13.99 19.05
CA TYR A 729 10.78 -14.71 19.45
C TYR A 729 10.51 -15.94 18.56
N LEU A 730 10.65 -15.78 17.24
CA LEU A 730 10.54 -16.88 16.28
C LEU A 730 11.58 -17.98 16.56
N ASP A 731 12.81 -17.60 16.90
CA ASP A 731 13.85 -18.55 17.28
C ASP A 731 13.54 -19.30 18.58
N GLY A 732 12.87 -18.62 19.52
CA GLY A 732 12.32 -19.23 20.73
C GLY A 732 11.27 -20.32 20.43
N ILE A 733 10.32 -20.03 19.53
CA ILE A 733 9.32 -20.99 19.06
C ILE A 733 10.00 -22.19 18.38
N ARG A 734 10.90 -21.91 17.44
CA ARG A 734 11.67 -22.93 16.69
C ARG A 734 12.38 -23.87 17.67
N THR A 735 13.16 -23.32 18.59
CA THR A 735 13.94 -24.09 19.57
C THR A 735 13.05 -24.94 20.47
N ALA A 736 11.85 -24.45 20.83
CA ALA A 736 10.91 -25.19 21.64
C ALA A 736 10.29 -26.38 20.88
N TYR A 737 9.83 -26.20 19.64
CA TYR A 737 8.96 -27.19 18.97
C TYR A 737 9.60 -27.91 17.78
N THR A 738 10.83 -27.58 17.41
CA THR A 738 11.52 -28.23 16.30
C THR A 738 12.95 -28.65 16.67
N THR A 739 13.60 -29.33 15.73
CA THR A 739 15.06 -29.57 15.70
C THR A 739 15.61 -29.11 14.36
N GLY A 740 16.91 -28.77 14.34
CA GLY A 740 17.59 -28.15 13.19
C GLY A 740 17.88 -26.67 13.42
N SER A 741 18.76 -26.11 12.60
CA SER A 741 19.12 -24.69 12.61
C SER A 741 18.60 -23.99 11.36
N VAL A 742 18.32 -22.70 11.50
CA VAL A 742 17.82 -21.84 10.42
C VAL A 742 18.64 -20.57 10.41
N THR A 743 18.97 -20.07 9.22
CA THR A 743 19.51 -18.73 9.05
C THR A 743 18.42 -17.84 8.48
N TYR A 744 17.89 -16.92 9.28
CA TYR A 744 16.86 -16.00 8.82
C TYR A 744 17.44 -14.96 7.87
N THR A 745 16.71 -14.72 6.77
CA THR A 745 16.98 -13.62 5.83
C THR A 745 15.85 -12.60 5.90
N LYS A 746 16.16 -11.36 5.53
CA LYS A 746 15.18 -10.25 5.45
C LYS A 746 15.07 -9.75 4.01
N PRO A 747 13.92 -9.18 3.60
CA PRO A 747 13.84 -8.54 2.30
C PRO A 747 14.83 -7.38 2.20
N ASN A 748 15.51 -7.31 1.05
CA ASN A 748 16.32 -6.15 0.69
C ASN A 748 15.40 -4.97 0.30
N ALA A 749 15.98 -3.79 0.05
CA ALA A 749 15.19 -2.62 -0.34
C ALA A 749 14.37 -2.85 -1.62
N ALA A 750 14.87 -3.66 -2.58
CA ALA A 750 14.24 -3.96 -3.86
C ALA A 750 12.94 -4.73 -3.70
N GLN A 751 13.00 -5.77 -2.89
CA GLN A 751 11.86 -6.58 -2.50
C GLN A 751 10.83 -5.71 -1.76
N LYS A 752 11.24 -4.95 -0.72
CA LYS A 752 10.33 -4.05 0.01
C LYS A 752 9.63 -3.06 -0.90
N ALA A 753 10.35 -2.50 -1.86
CA ALA A 753 9.81 -1.55 -2.82
C ALA A 753 8.75 -2.17 -3.74
N ARG A 754 8.67 -3.49 -3.94
CA ARG A 754 7.59 -4.09 -4.74
C ARG A 754 6.25 -4.18 -4.00
N PHE A 755 6.29 -4.20 -2.67
CA PHE A 755 5.10 -4.40 -1.85
C PHE A 755 4.85 -3.31 -0.80
N ASN A 756 5.48 -2.13 -0.90
CA ASN A 756 5.16 -0.94 -0.12
C ASN A 756 4.79 0.22 -1.06
N VAL A 757 3.74 0.09 -1.86
CA VAL A 757 3.31 1.05 -2.88
C VAL A 757 2.48 2.19 -2.33
N LEU A 758 1.68 1.97 -1.29
CA LEU A 758 0.67 2.96 -0.89
C LEU A 758 1.18 3.97 0.14
N TYR A 759 2.14 3.56 0.99
CA TYR A 759 2.65 4.37 2.09
C TYR A 759 3.99 5.06 1.76
N THR A 760 3.93 6.32 1.36
CA THR A 760 5.04 7.10 0.80
C THR A 760 6.15 7.43 1.76
N ARG A 761 5.81 7.70 3.02
CA ARG A 761 6.79 7.96 4.09
C ARG A 761 7.71 6.77 4.35
N GLY A 762 7.29 5.56 3.96
CA GLY A 762 8.09 4.35 4.06
C GLY A 762 9.14 4.15 2.94
N TRP A 763 9.26 5.06 1.96
CA TRP A 763 10.11 4.84 0.77
C TRP A 763 11.54 5.35 0.88
N GLU A 764 11.72 6.54 1.47
CA GLU A 764 12.92 7.35 1.26
C GLU A 764 13.74 7.58 2.53
N GLY A 765 13.44 6.87 3.61
CA GLY A 765 14.16 6.98 4.88
C GLY A 765 13.22 7.31 6.02
N ARG A 766 13.56 8.35 6.81
CA ARG A 766 12.78 8.76 7.99
C ARG A 766 12.18 10.15 7.79
N ILE A 767 10.88 10.29 7.97
CA ILE A 767 10.14 11.55 7.82
C ILE A 767 9.40 11.88 9.12
N TRP A 768 9.55 13.11 9.60
CA TRP A 768 8.66 13.69 10.59
C TRP A 768 7.92 14.85 9.90
N ALA A 769 6.60 14.75 9.84
CA ALA A 769 5.78 15.63 9.01
C ALA A 769 4.79 16.47 9.82
N PHE A 770 4.51 16.08 11.06
CA PHE A 770 3.70 16.88 12.00
C PHE A 770 2.27 17.15 11.50
N ASP A 771 1.68 16.23 10.73
CA ASP A 771 0.36 16.35 10.09
C ASP A 771 -0.80 15.79 10.92
N SER A 772 -0.56 15.49 12.20
CA SER A 772 -1.60 14.96 13.09
C SER A 772 -2.75 15.96 13.26
N LEU A 773 -3.99 15.45 13.41
CA LEU A 773 -5.16 16.30 13.69
C LEU A 773 -5.26 16.70 15.17
N TYR A 774 -4.38 16.14 16.00
CA TYR A 774 -4.19 16.46 17.41
C TYR A 774 -2.71 16.73 17.69
N ALA A 775 -2.42 17.41 18.80
CA ALA A 775 -1.06 17.74 19.19
C ALA A 775 -0.20 16.48 19.41
N ASP A 776 0.58 16.10 18.39
CA ASP A 776 1.58 15.05 18.40
C ASP A 776 2.89 15.57 17.79
N THR A 777 3.96 15.60 18.59
CA THR A 777 5.28 16.03 18.15
C THR A 777 6.06 14.93 17.42
N GLU A 778 5.45 13.78 17.16
CA GLU A 778 6.04 12.61 16.49
C GLU A 778 7.33 12.13 17.19
N GLY A 779 7.33 12.23 18.52
CA GLY A 779 8.46 11.85 19.35
C GLY A 779 9.56 12.91 19.48
N TRP A 780 9.36 14.13 18.96
CA TRP A 780 10.26 15.25 19.24
C TRP A 780 9.97 15.88 20.59
N THR A 781 11.02 16.14 21.37
CA THR A 781 10.91 16.75 22.70
C THR A 781 11.84 17.96 22.83
N GLY A 782 11.38 19.02 23.49
CA GLY A 782 12.24 20.14 23.87
C GLY A 782 13.23 19.69 24.95
N ASN A 783 14.51 20.03 24.78
CA ASN A 783 15.56 19.64 25.72
C ASN A 783 16.10 20.83 26.53
N SER A 784 16.70 21.81 25.85
CA SER A 784 17.23 23.03 26.48
C SER A 784 16.60 24.25 25.84
N GLN A 785 16.23 25.23 26.67
CA GLN A 785 15.82 26.59 26.26
C GLN A 785 14.74 26.67 25.16
N VAL A 786 13.87 25.66 25.11
CA VAL A 786 12.64 25.62 24.33
C VAL A 786 11.47 25.43 25.29
N SER A 787 10.38 26.15 25.08
CA SER A 787 9.13 25.98 25.81
C SER A 787 7.94 25.91 24.85
N GLY A 788 6.86 25.28 25.31
CA GLY A 788 5.62 25.19 24.53
C GLY A 788 5.76 24.42 23.22
N LEU A 789 6.68 23.45 23.13
CA LEU A 789 6.83 22.61 21.94
C LEU A 789 5.54 21.81 21.74
N THR A 790 4.85 22.04 20.64
CA THR A 790 3.58 21.38 20.34
C THR A 790 3.38 21.29 18.83
N GLN A 791 2.67 20.27 18.38
CA GLN A 791 2.17 20.25 17.01
C GLN A 791 0.85 21.01 16.95
N ASN A 792 0.70 21.84 15.93
CA ASN A 792 -0.45 22.70 15.71
C ASN A 792 -0.79 22.72 14.22
N LYS A 793 -1.84 21.97 13.84
CA LYS A 793 -2.49 22.05 12.53
C LYS A 793 -1.56 21.85 11.31
N GLY A 794 -0.63 20.91 11.40
CA GLY A 794 0.33 20.57 10.34
C GLY A 794 1.78 20.97 10.63
N PHE A 795 2.04 21.63 11.77
CA PHE A 795 3.36 22.20 12.04
C PHE A 795 3.80 21.96 13.48
N LEU A 796 5.09 21.69 13.70
CA LEU A 796 5.70 21.70 15.02
C LEU A 796 6.15 23.11 15.39
N GLU A 797 5.60 23.67 16.47
CA GLU A 797 5.84 25.03 16.91
C GLU A 797 6.51 25.06 18.29
N GLY A 798 7.38 26.05 18.53
CA GLY A 798 8.02 26.22 19.83
C GLY A 798 8.53 27.64 20.06
N SER A 799 8.67 28.01 21.34
CA SER A 799 9.21 29.29 21.78
C SER A 799 10.63 29.14 22.33
N ILE A 800 11.52 30.04 21.92
CA ILE A 800 12.90 30.13 22.39
C ILE A 800 12.91 30.87 23.74
N THR A 801 13.51 30.27 24.76
CA THR A 801 13.60 30.88 26.11
C THR A 801 15.01 31.34 26.49
N GLY A 802 16.01 31.06 25.64
CA GLY A 802 17.41 31.45 25.85
C GLY A 802 18.23 31.45 24.55
N THR A 803 19.54 31.27 24.66
CA THR A 803 20.52 31.35 23.56
C THR A 803 20.92 30.01 22.93
N ASP A 804 20.50 28.88 23.49
CA ASP A 804 20.79 27.49 23.07
C ASP A 804 19.50 26.64 23.04
N PRO A 805 18.50 27.01 22.21
CA PRO A 805 17.31 26.20 22.03
C PRO A 805 17.64 24.88 21.31
N CYS A 806 17.27 23.74 21.89
CA CYS A 806 17.46 22.44 21.22
C CYS A 806 16.30 21.46 21.42
N LEU A 807 16.09 20.63 20.40
CA LEU A 807 15.09 19.58 20.30
C LEU A 807 15.78 18.22 20.11
N PHE A 808 15.20 17.15 20.66
CA PHE A 808 15.62 15.78 20.39
C PHE A 808 14.52 15.01 19.67
N SER A 809 14.91 14.22 18.67
CA SER A 809 14.05 13.14 18.20
C SER A 809 13.98 12.04 19.27
N ARG A 810 13.04 11.11 19.11
CA ARG A 810 13.07 9.83 19.83
C ARG A 810 14.39 9.10 19.58
N ASP A 811 14.79 8.29 20.54
CA ASP A 811 15.97 7.41 20.45
C ASP A 811 15.59 6.01 19.95
N GLY A 812 16.57 5.28 19.41
CA GLY A 812 16.40 3.90 18.97
C GLY A 812 16.09 3.73 17.48
N TYR A 813 16.13 4.80 16.68
CA TYR A 813 16.02 4.70 15.22
C TYR A 813 17.12 3.81 14.62
N ALA A 814 16.83 3.20 13.48
CA ALA A 814 17.78 2.38 12.72
C ALA A 814 18.05 2.98 11.33
N ILE A 815 18.41 4.28 11.29
CA ILE A 815 18.68 4.98 10.02
C ILE A 815 20.07 4.60 9.52
N ASP A 816 20.14 4.00 8.33
CA ASP A 816 21.41 3.62 7.69
C ASP A 816 22.12 4.84 7.10
N ALA A 817 23.19 5.28 7.76
CA ALA A 817 23.97 6.45 7.35
C ALA A 817 24.70 6.27 6.00
N SER A 818 24.85 5.03 5.52
CA SER A 818 25.45 4.75 4.21
C SER A 818 24.48 4.98 3.05
N LEU A 819 23.17 4.85 3.33
CA LEU A 819 22.10 5.02 2.35
C LEU A 819 21.47 6.42 2.43
N TYR A 820 21.23 6.91 3.64
CA TYR A 820 20.57 8.19 3.88
C TYR A 820 21.59 9.23 4.33
N LYS A 821 21.99 10.13 3.44
CA LYS A 821 23.02 11.16 3.71
C LYS A 821 22.52 12.57 3.52
N VAL A 822 21.24 12.78 3.31
CA VAL A 822 20.65 14.10 3.16
C VAL A 822 19.64 14.32 4.27
N ILE A 823 19.73 15.44 4.97
CA ILE A 823 18.67 15.91 5.87
C ILE A 823 17.98 17.09 5.22
N LYS A 824 16.65 17.06 5.11
CA LYS A 824 15.84 18.21 4.69
C LYS A 824 15.03 18.73 5.88
N VAL A 825 15.05 20.03 6.10
CA VAL A 825 14.28 20.69 7.15
C VAL A 825 13.48 21.81 6.51
N ARG A 826 12.15 21.78 6.59
CA ARG A 826 11.32 22.90 6.16
C ARG A 826 10.88 23.70 7.39
N LEU A 827 11.46 24.88 7.56
CA LEU A 827 11.41 25.67 8.79
C LEU A 827 11.08 27.13 8.47
N LYS A 828 10.23 27.72 9.30
CA LYS A 828 9.98 29.16 9.41
C LYS A 828 10.67 29.71 10.66
N ASN A 829 11.61 30.63 10.44
CA ASN A 829 12.40 31.28 11.49
C ASN A 829 11.88 32.70 11.75
N ALA A 830 11.20 32.93 12.88
CA ALA A 830 10.70 34.26 13.26
C ALA A 830 11.73 35.08 14.06
N THR A 831 13.02 34.80 13.89
CA THR A 831 14.11 35.44 14.64
C THR A 831 15.10 36.15 13.72
N ALA A 832 15.94 37.01 14.30
CA ALA A 832 17.09 37.60 13.61
C ALA A 832 18.30 36.62 13.52
N GLY A 833 18.16 35.39 14.01
CA GLY A 833 19.20 34.37 13.97
C GLY A 833 19.49 33.92 12.53
N THR A 834 20.76 33.65 12.25
CA THR A 834 21.27 33.45 10.88
C THR A 834 21.62 32.01 10.55
N SER A 835 21.63 31.11 11.54
CA SER A 835 21.93 29.68 11.33
C SER A 835 21.18 28.79 12.31
N ALA A 836 20.98 27.55 11.89
CA ALA A 836 20.52 26.42 12.69
C ALA A 836 21.54 25.28 12.56
N LYS A 837 21.42 24.27 13.42
CA LYS A 837 22.36 23.13 13.44
C LYS A 837 21.65 21.82 13.71
N VAL A 838 22.06 20.75 13.04
CA VAL A 838 21.65 19.38 13.36
C VAL A 838 22.82 18.61 13.96
N PHE A 839 22.58 17.84 15.02
CA PHE A 839 23.49 16.81 15.51
C PHE A 839 22.85 15.42 15.46
N PHE A 840 23.66 14.38 15.64
CA PHE A 840 23.20 13.00 15.66
C PHE A 840 23.99 12.11 16.64
N LEU A 841 23.36 11.00 17.02
CA LEU A 841 23.99 9.89 17.73
C LEU A 841 23.97 8.62 16.87
N THR A 842 24.94 7.75 17.09
CA THR A 842 24.98 6.43 16.45
C THR A 842 24.80 5.31 17.48
N THR A 843 24.44 4.11 17.03
CA THR A 843 24.33 2.93 17.90
C THR A 843 25.62 2.61 18.66
N THR A 844 26.79 2.98 18.12
CA THR A 844 28.10 2.73 18.71
C THR A 844 28.68 3.93 19.46
N ASP A 845 28.14 5.13 19.26
CA ASP A 845 28.64 6.36 19.89
C ASP A 845 27.49 7.32 20.25
N GLY A 846 27.11 7.28 21.53
CA GLY A 846 26.00 8.02 22.13
C GLY A 846 26.34 9.41 22.68
N THR A 847 27.48 10.01 22.32
CA THR A 847 27.84 11.36 22.78
C THR A 847 27.63 12.41 21.69
N TYR A 848 26.94 13.51 22.00
CA TYR A 848 26.87 14.67 21.09
C TYR A 848 28.19 15.45 21.11
N SER A 849 28.69 15.84 19.95
CA SER A 849 29.92 16.63 19.78
C SER A 849 29.85 17.49 18.53
N GLU A 850 30.67 18.55 18.46
CA GLU A 850 30.77 19.39 17.25
C GLU A 850 31.17 18.59 16.00
N SER A 851 31.96 17.52 16.16
CA SER A 851 32.31 16.62 15.07
C SER A 851 31.11 15.84 14.51
N LYS A 852 29.97 15.79 15.21
CA LYS A 852 28.70 15.20 14.78
C LYS A 852 27.63 16.27 14.49
N GLY A 853 28.04 17.52 14.32
CA GLY A 853 27.16 18.65 14.01
C GLY A 853 27.25 19.07 12.53
N LYS A 854 26.15 19.61 12.00
CA LYS A 854 26.11 20.27 10.70
C LYS A 854 25.26 21.53 10.77
N ASP A 855 25.90 22.69 10.60
CA ASP A 855 25.23 23.98 10.46
C ASP A 855 24.56 24.15 9.08
N PHE A 856 23.48 24.92 9.05
CA PHE A 856 22.85 25.42 7.83
C PHE A 856 22.33 26.86 8.02
N PRO A 857 22.35 27.68 6.96
CA PRO A 857 21.92 29.08 7.05
C PRO A 857 20.40 29.17 7.21
N LEU A 858 19.92 30.21 7.89
CA LEU A 858 18.51 30.54 8.02
C LEU A 858 18.15 31.83 7.28
N VAL A 859 16.94 31.89 6.75
CA VAL A 859 16.29 33.15 6.37
C VAL A 859 15.89 33.87 7.67
N VAL A 860 16.40 35.09 7.85
CA VAL A 860 16.07 35.93 9.02
C VAL A 860 14.65 36.46 8.89
N ASN A 861 13.88 36.44 9.98
CA ASN A 861 12.48 36.89 10.02
C ASN A 861 11.64 36.36 8.85
N ASP A 862 11.75 35.04 8.59
CA ASP A 862 11.11 34.39 7.46
C ASP A 862 9.58 34.58 7.52
N THR A 863 9.00 35.16 6.47
CA THR A 863 7.55 35.35 6.36
C THR A 863 6.83 34.05 6.00
N GLY A 864 7.54 33.10 5.37
CA GLY A 864 7.03 31.81 4.93
C GLY A 864 7.83 30.64 5.51
N TYR A 865 7.78 29.49 4.83
CA TYR A 865 8.60 28.33 5.16
C TYR A 865 9.65 28.13 4.07
N THR A 866 10.90 27.93 4.49
CA THR A 866 12.02 27.63 3.60
C THR A 866 12.48 26.18 3.82
N GLU A 867 12.69 25.41 2.73
CA GLU A 867 13.36 24.09 2.80
C GLU A 867 14.88 24.28 2.79
N TYR A 868 15.54 23.73 3.81
CA TYR A 868 16.98 23.66 3.94
C TYR A 868 17.43 22.22 3.70
N THR A 869 18.43 22.03 2.84
CA THR A 869 19.00 20.71 2.52
C THR A 869 20.45 20.62 3.04
N LEU A 870 20.70 19.65 3.91
CA LEU A 870 21.99 19.38 4.53
C LEU A 870 22.59 18.11 3.92
N ASP A 871 23.80 18.22 3.36
CA ASP A 871 24.58 17.06 2.91
C ASP A 871 25.42 16.50 4.08
N MET A 872 24.92 15.43 4.69
CA MET A 872 25.56 14.74 5.81
C MET A 872 26.74 13.87 5.36
N SER A 873 26.90 13.59 4.07
CA SER A 873 28.10 12.90 3.55
C SER A 873 29.39 13.71 3.79
N THR A 874 29.24 15.02 4.01
CA THR A 874 30.35 15.92 4.37
C THR A 874 30.73 15.86 5.85
N VAL A 875 29.96 15.19 6.69
CA VAL A 875 30.24 15.01 8.12
C VAL A 875 30.92 13.66 8.31
N ALA A 876 32.23 13.65 8.54
CA ALA A 876 33.04 12.42 8.55
C ALA A 876 32.58 11.36 9.55
N THR A 877 31.85 11.76 10.60
CA THR A 877 31.31 10.89 11.64
C THR A 877 29.91 10.36 11.33
N TRP A 878 29.25 10.82 10.26
CA TRP A 878 27.95 10.30 9.78
C TRP A 878 28.14 8.92 9.16
N THR A 879 28.21 7.91 10.03
CA THR A 879 28.54 6.53 9.66
C THR A 879 27.76 5.55 10.53
N GLY A 880 27.64 4.31 10.07
CA GLY A 880 26.93 3.26 10.79
C GLY A 880 25.42 3.51 10.85
N THR A 881 24.83 3.25 12.02
CA THR A 881 23.38 3.40 12.23
C THR A 881 23.10 4.61 13.12
N ILE A 882 22.38 5.58 12.58
CA ILE A 882 21.94 6.77 13.31
C ILE A 882 20.71 6.40 14.15
N ARG A 883 20.80 6.66 15.47
CA ARG A 883 19.77 6.30 16.45
C ARG A 883 18.91 7.47 16.94
N GLN A 884 19.44 8.69 16.87
CA GLN A 884 18.77 9.89 17.36
C GLN A 884 19.33 11.14 16.66
N LEU A 885 18.49 12.14 16.46
CA LEU A 885 18.86 13.48 15.99
C LEU A 885 18.61 14.52 17.10
N ARG A 886 19.43 15.58 17.09
CA ARG A 886 19.19 16.83 17.80
C ARG A 886 19.07 17.95 16.76
N LEU A 887 18.06 18.81 16.90
CA LEU A 887 17.91 20.02 16.08
C LEU A 887 17.99 21.24 16.98
N ASP A 888 18.87 22.17 16.62
CA ASP A 888 18.96 23.50 17.20
C ASP A 888 18.30 24.46 16.22
N PRO A 889 17.01 24.81 16.41
CA PRO A 889 16.23 25.57 15.44
C PRO A 889 16.78 26.97 15.19
N VAL A 890 17.55 27.52 16.14
CA VAL A 890 18.39 28.72 15.97
C VAL A 890 19.68 28.51 16.77
N ASN A 891 20.81 28.36 16.08
CA ASN A 891 22.13 28.12 16.67
C ASN A 891 22.89 29.45 16.92
N VAL A 892 22.74 30.44 16.04
CA VAL A 892 23.37 31.77 16.20
C VAL A 892 22.29 32.86 16.19
N GLY A 893 22.30 33.71 17.21
CA GLY A 893 21.36 34.85 17.33
C GLY A 893 20.01 34.51 17.97
N ALA A 894 19.93 33.38 18.69
CA ALA A 894 18.74 33.03 19.47
C ALA A 894 18.52 34.03 20.62
N VAL A 895 17.30 34.54 20.73
CA VAL A 895 16.89 35.49 21.77
C VAL A 895 15.57 35.00 22.39
N SER A 896 15.49 35.11 23.72
CA SER A 896 14.29 34.73 24.48
C SER A 896 13.06 35.51 24.00
N GLY A 897 11.92 34.82 23.90
CA GLY A 897 10.64 35.40 23.48
C GLY A 897 10.33 35.33 21.98
N MET A 898 11.22 34.72 21.19
CA MET A 898 11.01 34.49 19.75
C MET A 898 10.53 33.06 19.47
N THR A 899 10.02 32.80 18.26
CA THR A 899 9.42 31.51 17.90
C THR A 899 10.02 30.89 16.64
N PHE A 900 9.84 29.58 16.49
CA PHE A 900 10.09 28.86 15.24
C PHE A 900 8.89 27.94 14.94
N SER A 901 8.72 27.58 13.67
CA SER A 901 7.74 26.59 13.23
C SER A 901 8.37 25.68 12.18
N ILE A 902 8.15 24.37 12.27
CA ILE A 902 8.71 23.34 11.40
C ILE A 902 7.56 22.61 10.73
N ASP A 903 7.63 22.51 9.41
CA ASP A 903 6.69 21.73 8.59
C ASP A 903 7.16 20.28 8.50
N TYR A 904 8.43 20.02 8.19
CA TYR A 904 8.98 18.66 8.30
C TYR A 904 10.47 18.61 8.55
N ILE A 905 10.90 17.45 9.02
CA ILE A 905 12.28 17.00 9.06
C ILE A 905 12.34 15.65 8.31
N LYS A 906 13.24 15.51 7.34
CA LYS A 906 13.38 14.29 6.54
C LYS A 906 14.84 13.86 6.50
N VAL A 907 15.12 12.57 6.68
CA VAL A 907 16.42 11.96 6.41
C VAL A 907 16.27 11.06 5.21
N VAL A 908 16.91 11.43 4.10
CA VAL A 908 16.70 10.85 2.78
C VAL A 908 18.02 10.49 2.08
N SER A 909 17.92 9.70 1.00
CA SER A 909 19.08 9.23 0.23
C SER A 909 19.76 10.34 -0.59
N ASP A 910 21.03 10.13 -0.96
CA ASP A 910 21.96 11.13 -1.51
C ASP A 910 22.06 11.16 -3.05
N GLY A 911 21.05 10.67 -3.77
CA GLY A 911 21.05 10.74 -5.23
C GLY A 911 20.92 12.16 -5.76
N ARG A 912 21.97 12.71 -6.40
CA ARG A 912 21.83 13.84 -7.34
C ARG A 912 21.62 13.32 -8.74
N SER A 913 20.40 13.50 -9.17
CA SER A 913 19.81 12.85 -10.32
C SER A 913 19.01 13.94 -10.99
N TRP A 914 19.46 14.31 -12.18
CA TRP A 914 18.75 15.21 -13.07
C TRP A 914 17.98 14.33 -14.05
N GLU A 915 16.69 14.24 -13.80
CA GLU A 915 15.78 13.33 -14.47
C GLU A 915 15.18 13.95 -15.70
N PHE A 916 15.24 15.29 -15.80
CA PHE A 916 14.56 16.12 -16.80
C PHE A 916 13.09 15.73 -17.02
N GLY A 917 12.55 15.05 -16.03
CA GLY A 917 11.28 14.37 -15.99
C GLY A 917 10.80 14.24 -14.55
N SER A 918 11.37 15.00 -13.61
CA SER A 918 10.78 15.21 -12.29
C SER A 918 9.70 16.29 -12.34
N LEU A 919 8.95 16.35 -11.26
CA LEU A 919 7.65 16.98 -11.13
C LEU A 919 7.65 18.51 -11.18
N ASP A 920 8.80 19.14 -10.95
CA ASP A 920 8.96 20.60 -11.03
C ASP A 920 9.31 21.01 -12.48
N ALA A 921 8.43 21.76 -13.13
CA ALA A 921 8.69 22.28 -14.48
C ALA A 921 9.97 23.11 -14.51
N GLY A 922 11.01 22.56 -15.13
CA GLY A 922 12.27 23.25 -15.28
C GLY A 922 13.33 22.36 -15.89
N THR A 923 14.38 22.97 -16.39
CA THR A 923 15.59 22.28 -16.84
C THR A 923 16.39 21.66 -15.68
N GLU A 924 15.79 21.58 -14.48
CA GLU A 924 16.43 21.20 -13.22
C GLU A 924 17.74 21.96 -12.98
N GLY A 925 17.72 23.24 -13.38
CA GLY A 925 18.84 24.18 -13.27
C GLY A 925 19.83 24.15 -14.44
N TRP A 926 19.60 23.33 -15.47
CA TRP A 926 20.45 23.30 -16.66
C TRP A 926 20.14 24.44 -17.63
N THR A 927 21.14 25.13 -18.16
CA THR A 927 20.94 26.28 -19.05
C THR A 927 21.82 26.18 -20.29
N ALA A 928 21.37 26.78 -21.40
CA ALA A 928 22.22 27.03 -22.55
C ALA A 928 23.48 27.79 -22.14
N ASN A 929 24.63 27.44 -22.74
CA ASN A 929 25.91 28.08 -22.42
C ASN A 929 26.57 28.67 -23.67
N PHE A 930 27.06 27.83 -24.58
CA PHE A 930 27.75 28.28 -25.78
C PHE A 930 27.24 27.51 -26.99
N GLN A 931 26.98 28.20 -28.10
CA GLN A 931 26.49 27.66 -29.38
C GLN A 931 25.35 26.61 -29.26
N THR A 932 24.55 26.78 -28.21
CA THR A 932 23.34 26.02 -27.92
C THR A 932 22.23 27.03 -27.64
N SER A 933 21.05 26.79 -28.17
CA SER A 933 19.85 27.58 -27.88
C SER A 933 18.66 26.67 -27.60
N GLY A 934 17.58 27.23 -27.08
CA GLY A 934 16.36 26.46 -26.83
C GLY A 934 16.59 25.30 -25.87
N VAL A 935 17.45 25.47 -24.85
CA VAL A 935 17.60 24.48 -23.78
C VAL A 935 16.36 24.54 -22.92
N VAL A 936 15.48 23.58 -23.14
CA VAL A 936 14.18 23.50 -22.48
C VAL A 936 13.90 22.06 -22.10
N GLN A 937 13.19 21.89 -20.99
CA GLN A 937 12.63 20.60 -20.66
C GLN A 937 11.37 20.39 -21.53
N ASN A 938 11.29 19.23 -22.18
CA ASN A 938 10.18 18.85 -23.04
C ASN A 938 9.99 17.33 -22.96
N ASN A 939 8.76 16.84 -22.74
CA ASN A 939 8.43 15.41 -22.75
C ASN A 939 9.31 14.51 -21.85
N GLY A 940 9.74 15.00 -20.67
CA GLY A 940 10.57 14.21 -19.76
C GLY A 940 12.04 14.10 -20.19
N CYS A 941 12.52 15.01 -21.04
CA CYS A 941 13.91 15.12 -21.44
C CYS A 941 14.32 16.60 -21.58
N LEU A 942 15.63 16.88 -21.50
CA LEU A 942 16.21 18.19 -21.77
C LEU A 942 16.62 18.26 -23.24
N GLU A 943 15.94 19.09 -24.01
CA GLU A 943 16.22 19.30 -25.43
C GLU A 943 17.07 20.56 -25.63
N GLY A 944 17.90 20.57 -26.67
CA GLY A 944 18.64 21.76 -27.07
C GLY A 944 18.96 21.75 -28.57
N ALA A 945 18.92 22.93 -29.17
CA ALA A 945 19.28 23.16 -30.56
C ALA A 945 20.73 23.62 -30.66
N ILE A 946 21.49 22.98 -31.54
CA ILE A 946 22.88 23.29 -31.84
C ILE A 946 22.90 24.45 -32.83
N THR A 947 23.54 25.56 -32.46
CA THR A 947 23.64 26.77 -33.29
C THR A 947 25.03 26.99 -33.87
N GLY A 948 25.98 26.09 -33.58
CA GLY A 948 27.38 26.18 -34.03
C GLY A 948 28.13 24.87 -33.88
N THR A 949 29.46 24.92 -33.85
CA THR A 949 30.35 23.75 -33.85
C THR A 949 30.81 23.30 -32.46
N ASP A 950 30.57 24.09 -31.41
CA ASP A 950 30.93 23.82 -30.00
C ASP A 950 29.71 24.02 -29.06
N PRO A 951 28.65 23.21 -29.22
CA PRO A 951 27.46 23.33 -28.38
C PRO A 951 27.75 22.85 -26.95
N SER A 952 27.42 23.67 -25.96
CA SER A 952 27.48 23.31 -24.55
C SER A 952 26.30 23.83 -23.73
N ILE A 953 26.05 23.15 -22.62
CA ILE A 953 25.09 23.51 -21.57
C ILE A 953 25.75 23.47 -20.19
N LEU A 954 25.18 24.16 -19.22
CA LEU A 954 25.68 24.23 -17.84
C LEU A 954 24.64 23.69 -16.87
N SER A 955 25.07 22.96 -15.85
CA SER A 955 24.22 22.65 -14.70
C SER A 955 23.94 23.91 -13.87
N ALA A 956 23.06 23.79 -12.86
CA ALA A 956 23.01 24.78 -11.78
C ALA A 956 24.39 24.93 -11.12
N ASP A 957 24.70 26.14 -10.66
CA ASP A 957 25.89 26.34 -9.84
C ASP A 957 25.72 25.68 -8.46
N ASN A 958 26.83 25.42 -7.76
CA ASN A 958 26.87 24.77 -6.44
C ASN A 958 26.19 23.39 -6.39
N CYS A 959 26.56 22.54 -7.35
CA CYS A 959 26.17 21.14 -7.41
C CYS A 959 26.65 20.29 -6.23
N ASN A 960 27.56 20.78 -5.39
CA ASN A 960 28.02 20.15 -4.14
C ASN A 960 28.23 18.62 -4.21
N ILE A 961 28.84 18.13 -5.29
CA ILE A 961 29.10 16.69 -5.47
C ILE A 961 30.49 16.36 -4.93
N ASN A 962 30.58 15.37 -4.05
CA ASN A 962 31.87 14.92 -3.52
C ASN A 962 32.57 13.95 -4.50
N ALA A 963 33.62 14.41 -5.16
CA ALA A 963 34.35 13.63 -6.15
C ALA A 963 35.03 12.37 -5.57
N SER A 964 35.21 12.27 -4.24
CA SER A 964 35.72 11.05 -3.59
C SER A 964 34.66 9.95 -3.48
N LEU A 965 33.38 10.33 -3.40
CA LEU A 965 32.26 9.41 -3.24
C LEU A 965 31.61 9.04 -4.56
N TYR A 966 31.48 10.00 -5.48
CA TYR A 966 30.83 9.82 -6.77
C TYR A 966 31.88 9.69 -7.86
N LYS A 967 32.07 8.47 -8.36
CA LYS A 967 33.11 8.18 -9.36
C LYS A 967 32.58 8.08 -10.77
N LYS A 968 31.26 8.12 -10.97
CA LYS A 968 30.66 7.92 -12.29
C LYS A 968 29.62 8.98 -12.60
N ILE A 969 29.61 9.40 -13.87
CA ILE A 969 28.50 10.16 -14.46
C ILE A 969 27.78 9.22 -15.42
N LYS A 970 26.46 9.14 -15.32
CA LYS A 970 25.63 8.50 -16.33
C LYS A 970 24.84 9.56 -17.06
N VAL A 971 24.90 9.56 -18.39
CA VAL A 971 24.08 10.43 -19.23
C VAL A 971 23.32 9.56 -20.23
N LYS A 972 22.01 9.76 -20.32
CA LYS A 972 21.19 9.09 -21.33
C LYS A 972 20.82 10.11 -22.41
N LEU A 973 21.49 10.02 -23.56
CA LEU A 973 21.52 11.03 -24.61
C LEU A 973 20.98 10.45 -25.91
N LYS A 974 20.23 11.26 -26.65
CA LYS A 974 19.89 11.07 -28.06
C LYS A 974 20.56 12.18 -28.86
N ASN A 975 21.53 11.80 -29.69
CA ASN A 975 22.31 12.71 -30.52
C ASN A 975 21.80 12.71 -31.97
N ALA A 976 21.14 13.79 -32.41
CA ALA A 976 20.65 13.93 -33.79
C ALA A 976 21.70 14.55 -34.74
N THR A 977 22.99 14.43 -34.42
CA THR A 977 24.09 14.93 -35.25
C THR A 977 24.95 13.81 -35.81
N THR A 978 25.82 14.14 -36.76
CA THR A 978 26.87 13.24 -37.27
C THR A 978 28.05 13.09 -36.31
N GLY A 979 28.08 13.81 -35.20
CA GLY A 979 29.15 13.74 -34.22
C GLY A 979 29.19 12.42 -33.45
N THR A 980 30.39 11.98 -33.08
CA THR A 980 30.64 10.67 -32.44
C THR A 980 31.32 10.77 -31.08
N ALA A 981 31.50 11.98 -30.57
CA ALA A 981 32.08 12.23 -29.24
C ALA A 981 31.31 13.33 -28.50
N ALA A 982 31.17 13.16 -27.19
CA ALA A 982 30.69 14.17 -26.25
C ALA A 982 31.71 14.34 -25.12
N LYS A 983 31.57 15.42 -24.37
CA LYS A 983 32.53 15.78 -23.32
C LYS A 983 31.82 16.36 -22.11
N PHE A 984 32.20 15.89 -20.92
CA PHE A 984 31.82 16.50 -19.65
C PHE A 984 32.99 17.26 -19.06
N TYR A 985 32.78 18.53 -18.76
CA TYR A 985 33.68 19.36 -17.98
C TYR A 985 33.13 19.59 -16.57
N PHE A 986 34.01 19.81 -15.62
CA PHE A 986 33.65 20.18 -14.26
C PHE A 986 34.56 21.27 -13.70
N ILE A 987 34.02 22.02 -12.74
CA ILE A 987 34.79 22.90 -11.86
C ILE A 987 34.54 22.52 -10.41
N THR A 988 35.48 22.90 -9.54
CA THR A 988 35.39 22.61 -8.10
C THR A 988 35.24 23.91 -7.32
N ASN A 989 34.91 23.80 -6.03
CA ASN A 989 34.92 24.96 -5.15
C ASN A 989 36.30 25.61 -5.03
N ALA A 990 37.38 24.84 -5.19
CA ALA A 990 38.76 25.31 -5.09
C ALA A 990 39.29 25.89 -6.40
N ASP A 991 38.76 25.47 -7.54
CA ASP A 991 39.19 25.92 -8.86
C ASP A 991 38.01 26.01 -9.85
N GLY A 992 37.58 27.25 -10.07
CA GLY A 992 36.44 27.63 -10.89
C GLY A 992 36.69 27.70 -12.40
N SER A 993 37.87 27.35 -12.90
CA SER A 993 38.21 27.50 -14.34
C SER A 993 37.99 26.20 -15.11
N TYR A 994 37.19 26.16 -16.17
CA TYR A 994 37.13 24.95 -17.01
C TYR A 994 38.45 24.70 -17.76
N SER A 995 38.90 23.44 -17.85
CA SER A 995 40.13 23.04 -18.56
C SER A 995 40.02 21.60 -19.09
N GLU A 996 40.87 21.23 -20.06
CA GLU A 996 40.96 19.85 -20.58
C GLU A 996 41.41 18.85 -19.51
N THR A 997 42.17 19.30 -18.51
CA THR A 997 42.53 18.47 -17.37
C THR A 997 41.34 18.17 -16.46
N LYS A 998 40.24 18.94 -16.51
CA LYS A 998 38.99 18.77 -15.77
C LYS A 998 37.83 18.37 -16.70
N ALA A 999 38.15 17.55 -17.69
CA ALA A 999 37.20 17.05 -18.66
C ALA A 999 37.29 15.53 -18.81
N LYS A 1000 36.20 14.93 -19.28
CA LYS A 1000 36.17 13.54 -19.71
C LYS A 1000 35.41 13.41 -21.03
N ASN A 1001 36.14 12.99 -22.07
CA ASN A 1001 35.57 12.64 -23.36
C ASN A 1001 35.03 11.22 -23.32
N PHE A 1002 33.95 10.99 -24.05
CA PHE A 1002 33.38 9.67 -24.26
C PHE A 1002 32.74 9.58 -25.65
N ALA A 1003 32.76 8.38 -26.22
CA ALA A 1003 32.14 8.11 -27.51
C ALA A 1003 30.62 8.10 -27.39
N ILE A 1004 29.94 8.71 -28.36
CA ILE A 1004 28.49 8.72 -28.50
C ILE A 1004 28.09 8.23 -29.89
N THR A 1005 26.84 7.83 -30.04
CA THR A 1005 26.29 7.32 -31.30
C THR A 1005 25.90 8.51 -32.17
N ALA A 1006 26.27 8.50 -33.45
CA ALA A 1006 25.83 9.50 -34.41
C ALA A 1006 24.44 9.16 -34.96
N ASN A 1007 23.61 10.18 -35.21
CA ASN A 1007 22.27 10.07 -35.78
C ASN A 1007 21.38 9.06 -35.04
N ASP A 1008 21.35 9.16 -33.72
CA ASP A 1008 20.60 8.26 -32.85
C ASP A 1008 19.10 8.27 -33.18
N THR A 1009 18.55 7.07 -33.40
CA THR A 1009 17.09 6.89 -33.60
C THR A 1009 16.34 6.83 -32.25
N GLY A 1010 17.05 6.55 -31.15
CA GLY A 1010 16.55 6.49 -29.77
C GLY A 1010 17.59 6.96 -28.76
N TYR A 1011 17.32 6.80 -27.46
CA TYR A 1011 18.27 7.20 -26.41
C TYR A 1011 19.27 6.09 -26.10
N THR A 1012 20.52 6.48 -25.90
CA THR A 1012 21.62 5.61 -25.47
C THR A 1012 22.17 6.08 -24.11
N GLU A 1013 22.38 5.16 -23.16
CA GLU A 1013 23.02 5.47 -21.87
C GLU A 1013 24.54 5.33 -21.98
N TYR A 1014 25.25 6.39 -21.58
CA TYR A 1014 26.70 6.45 -21.51
C TYR A 1014 27.14 6.58 -20.05
N THR A 1015 28.07 5.72 -19.62
CA THR A 1015 28.66 5.78 -18.26
C THR A 1015 30.11 6.22 -18.37
N LEU A 1016 30.44 7.35 -17.74
CA LEU A 1016 31.78 7.91 -17.68
C LEU A 1016 32.40 7.53 -16.32
N ASP A 1017 33.56 6.87 -16.36
CA ASP A 1017 34.40 6.70 -15.18
C ASP A 1017 35.24 7.96 -14.94
N MET A 1018 34.83 8.73 -13.94
CA MET A 1018 35.47 9.97 -13.52
C MET A 1018 36.63 9.73 -12.55
N SER A 1019 36.73 8.53 -11.95
CA SER A 1019 37.88 8.19 -11.09
C SER A 1019 39.21 8.19 -11.85
N ALA A 1020 39.15 7.98 -13.17
CA ALA A 1020 40.31 8.04 -14.06
C ALA A 1020 40.75 9.47 -14.41
N VAL A 1021 40.01 10.50 -14.02
CA VAL A 1021 40.40 11.91 -14.23
C VAL A 1021 41.14 12.38 -12.98
N ALA A 1022 42.46 12.61 -13.09
CA ALA A 1022 43.32 12.90 -11.94
C ALA A 1022 42.89 14.14 -11.13
N THR A 1023 42.19 15.07 -11.75
CA THR A 1023 41.68 16.31 -11.13
C THR A 1023 40.24 16.17 -10.62
N TRP A 1024 39.60 15.01 -10.76
CA TRP A 1024 38.28 14.70 -10.17
C TRP A 1024 38.42 14.49 -8.67
N THR A 1025 38.66 15.59 -7.98
CA THR A 1025 38.94 15.64 -6.55
C THR A 1025 38.22 16.84 -5.92
N GLY A 1026 38.05 16.81 -4.61
CA GLY A 1026 37.33 17.86 -3.88
C GLY A 1026 35.82 17.87 -4.17
N VAL A 1027 35.20 19.03 -4.00
CA VAL A 1027 33.76 19.23 -4.21
C VAL A 1027 33.53 19.82 -5.59
N ILE A 1028 32.85 19.06 -6.45
CA ILE A 1028 32.41 19.51 -7.76
C ILE A 1028 31.31 20.56 -7.58
N ARG A 1029 31.61 21.76 -8.07
CA ARG A 1029 30.75 22.94 -7.98
C ARG A 1029 29.76 23.01 -9.12
N ARG A 1030 30.16 22.66 -10.34
CA ARG A 1030 29.32 22.83 -11.53
C ARG A 1030 29.80 21.97 -12.68
N PHE A 1031 28.88 21.50 -13.51
CA PHE A 1031 29.18 20.83 -14.76
C PHE A 1031 28.95 21.73 -15.96
N ARG A 1032 29.80 21.57 -16.98
CA ARG A 1032 29.52 21.95 -18.37
C ARG A 1032 29.42 20.64 -19.14
N PHE A 1033 28.34 20.46 -19.90
CA PHE A 1033 28.17 19.31 -20.77
C PHE A 1033 28.16 19.76 -22.21
N ASP A 1034 29.01 19.13 -23.01
CA ASP A 1034 29.13 19.35 -24.45
C ASP A 1034 28.53 18.13 -25.13
N PRO A 1035 27.23 18.18 -25.49
CA PRO A 1035 26.51 17.04 -26.03
C PRO A 1035 27.10 16.53 -27.35
N VAL A 1036 27.89 17.35 -28.05
CA VAL A 1036 28.67 16.99 -29.23
C VAL A 1036 29.98 17.79 -29.25
N ASP A 1037 31.12 17.10 -29.07
CA ASP A 1037 32.47 17.68 -29.02
C ASP A 1037 33.13 17.76 -30.42
N THR A 1038 32.70 16.90 -31.36
CA THR A 1038 33.16 16.92 -32.76
C THR A 1038 32.01 16.57 -33.70
N GLY A 1039 31.91 17.26 -34.85
CA GLY A 1039 30.88 17.00 -35.87
C GLY A 1039 29.51 17.66 -35.63
N ALA A 1040 29.45 18.66 -34.74
CA ALA A 1040 28.26 19.49 -34.53
C ALA A 1040 27.99 20.41 -35.74
N THR A 1041 26.75 20.45 -36.21
CA THR A 1041 26.31 21.30 -37.33
C THR A 1041 25.11 22.14 -36.91
N ALA A 1042 25.13 23.43 -37.21
CA ALA A 1042 24.02 24.33 -36.89
C ALA A 1042 22.69 23.84 -37.50
N GLY A 1043 21.62 23.88 -36.71
CA GLY A 1043 20.29 23.40 -37.11
C GLY A 1043 20.00 21.94 -36.75
N THR A 1044 20.92 21.25 -36.09
CA THR A 1044 20.71 19.92 -35.50
C THR A 1044 20.38 20.02 -34.00
N THR A 1045 19.98 18.91 -33.38
CA THR A 1045 19.53 18.90 -31.97
C THR A 1045 20.18 17.78 -31.16
N PHE A 1046 20.13 17.94 -29.84
CA PHE A 1046 20.33 16.86 -28.90
C PHE A 1046 19.16 16.80 -27.93
N SER A 1047 18.96 15.63 -27.32
CA SER A 1047 17.99 15.46 -26.25
C SER A 1047 18.57 14.55 -25.18
N ILE A 1048 18.40 14.91 -23.92
CA ILE A 1048 18.96 14.21 -22.76
C ILE A 1048 17.80 13.73 -21.90
N ASP A 1049 17.62 12.42 -21.80
CA ASP A 1049 16.64 11.79 -20.89
C ASP A 1049 17.07 12.09 -19.45
N TYR A 1050 18.34 11.86 -19.10
CA TYR A 1050 18.83 12.19 -17.77
C TYR A 1050 20.34 12.42 -17.67
N ILE A 1051 20.77 13.06 -16.58
CA ILE A 1051 22.15 13.07 -16.07
C ILE A 1051 22.14 12.62 -14.60
N ARG A 1052 22.89 11.57 -14.26
CA ARG A 1052 23.06 11.12 -12.87
C ARG A 1052 24.52 11.17 -12.48
N VAL A 1053 24.74 11.47 -11.21
CA VAL A 1053 26.05 11.34 -10.59
C VAL A 1053 25.93 10.27 -9.52
N VAL A 1054 26.65 9.16 -9.72
CA VAL A 1054 26.50 7.94 -8.91
C VAL A 1054 27.84 7.54 -8.30
N PRO A 1055 27.83 6.81 -7.16
CA PRO A 1055 29.03 6.31 -6.50
C PRO A 1055 30.02 5.59 -7.41
#